data_AF-A0AAV6VGS4-F1
#
_entry.id   AF-A0AAV6VGS4-F1
#
_cell.length_a   1.000
_cell.length_b   1.000
_cell.length_c   1.000
_cell.angle_alpha   90.00
_cell.angle_beta   90.00
_cell.angle_gamma   90.00
#
_symmetry.space_group_name_H-M   'P 1'
#
loop_
_entity.id
_entity.type
_entity.pdbx_description
1 polymer ?
#
loop_
_entity_poly.entity_id
_entity_poly.type
_entity_poly.pdbx_seq_one_letter_code
_entity_poly.pdbx_strand_id
1 'polypeptide(L)'
;MSERRGGGKSWKREREGRRQILQEVTTEPKENVPASDENHGPTMAAEQTDIKETSLLEAENNTSIERLPEVDSIDDIEEQKNELMQYITEVSEKFKIKDELRAMNANAEAYRPEESFFSKLDSSLKKNTAFIKRLRNMTDAQKDSLMKDMESLNLTKYISEAAAAIVDAKLKMSDVHTAVQICSSLHQRYAEFSTQLLEHWHKVLPAKKDEKISNPSKIRVDLRFFAELVSCGIFFLKEGLPLLGNLLTVLTVGDREDHGNVSIVLSFCRHCGEDYAGLVPKKFRLLSEKFNMEIPKSNFLMADRQKGPRNLLKEYYKSLCKHLVKDYKALQNMEKQNHRILQTKGELSSDRRDKFEVAQSAFQKLLSNTEQFADIVDEDVPPLPKDESFQPDNETTTLDVHNRFKDKEMVDSSLSVWEDDDTRSFYETLPDLKAFIPGILFKDSSQAPSQSEAIEKLEEDLSQLEIEDVELNEVMKEGEELKESEDAKEESKVDEKDLTETLMQDLEGTDPDCVPAIDTEEDSTSISSANKVLLESFLTSLLHCVNREIIDQAAIDFCMNLNTRPNRKKLVRSLFLVPRTRLDLLPFYSRFVAILNPCMQDVATDLVSMLKQDFKFHIKKKDQINIESKVKTVRFIGELVKFKVFPKSEALFCLKLLLSDFIHHHVEMACNLLETLTVPFKH
;
A
#
# COMPACT_ATOMS: atom_id res chain seq x y z
N MET A 1 -12.95 38.73 -27.01
CA MET A 1 -12.19 38.55 -28.26
C MET A 1 -11.44 37.22 -28.09
N SER A 2 -11.76 36.11 -28.79
CA SER A 2 -11.88 35.94 -30.25
C SER A 2 -10.57 36.36 -30.94
N GLU A 3 -9.79 35.55 -31.66
CA GLU A 3 -9.97 34.18 -32.21
C GLU A 3 -8.58 33.44 -32.17
N ARG A 4 -8.22 32.31 -32.82
CA ARG A 4 -8.77 31.50 -33.93
C ARG A 4 -8.49 29.98 -33.73
N ARG A 5 -8.12 29.22 -34.77
CA ARG A 5 -7.71 27.79 -34.76
C ARG A 5 -6.62 27.53 -35.82
N GLY A 6 -5.90 26.40 -35.70
CA GLY A 6 -5.41 25.62 -36.86
C GLY A 6 -3.92 25.26 -36.86
N GLY A 7 -3.57 24.01 -37.23
CA GLY A 7 -2.15 23.64 -37.40
C GLY A 7 -1.74 22.16 -37.51
N GLY A 8 -2.65 21.19 -37.57
CA GLY A 8 -2.25 19.78 -37.79
C GLY A 8 -2.14 19.42 -39.28
N LYS A 9 -0.92 19.09 -39.76
CA LYS A 9 -0.55 18.26 -40.95
C LYS A 9 0.84 18.63 -41.50
N SER A 10 1.91 17.91 -41.12
CA SER A 10 3.20 17.97 -41.85
C SER A 10 4.12 16.75 -41.63
N TRP A 11 3.59 15.53 -41.78
CA TRP A 11 4.37 14.28 -41.69
C TRP A 11 4.03 13.25 -42.79
N LYS A 12 3.50 13.71 -43.94
CA LYS A 12 3.07 12.84 -45.06
C LYS A 12 3.50 13.28 -46.47
N ARG A 13 4.34 14.31 -46.62
CA ARG A 13 4.80 14.79 -47.95
C ARG A 13 6.29 14.56 -48.27
N GLU A 14 7.06 14.05 -47.32
CA GLU A 14 8.52 13.92 -47.48
C GLU A 14 8.97 12.50 -47.89
N ARG A 15 8.06 11.50 -47.86
CA ARG A 15 8.34 10.11 -48.27
C ARG A 15 8.05 9.77 -49.74
N GLU A 16 7.32 10.61 -50.48
CA GLU A 16 7.02 10.36 -51.90
C GLU A 16 8.07 10.96 -52.87
N GLY A 17 8.84 11.97 -52.45
CA GLY A 17 9.84 12.62 -53.31
C GLY A 17 11.14 11.85 -53.56
N ARG A 18 11.39 10.75 -52.83
CA ARG A 18 12.67 9.99 -52.92
C ARG A 18 12.59 8.68 -53.73
N ARG A 19 11.43 8.33 -54.30
CA ARG A 19 11.24 7.07 -55.07
C ARG A 19 11.39 7.20 -56.59
N GLN A 20 11.81 8.36 -57.11
CA GLN A 20 11.90 8.64 -58.56
C GLN A 20 13.29 9.06 -59.07
N ILE A 21 14.36 8.91 -58.28
CA ILE A 21 15.74 9.31 -58.68
C ILE A 21 16.73 8.15 -58.47
N LEU A 22 16.32 6.92 -58.78
CA LEU A 22 17.17 5.71 -58.70
C LEU A 22 16.75 4.65 -59.73
N GLN A 23 16.40 5.10 -60.92
CA GLN A 23 16.09 4.24 -62.08
C GLN A 23 16.78 4.74 -63.36
N GLU A 24 18.06 5.10 -63.24
CA GLU A 24 18.96 5.31 -64.36
C GLU A 24 20.41 5.09 -63.90
N VAL A 25 21.31 4.71 -64.83
CA VAL A 25 22.76 4.52 -64.62
C VAL A 25 23.17 3.27 -63.80
N THR A 26 23.19 2.11 -64.44
CA THR A 26 24.46 1.44 -64.85
C THR A 26 24.16 0.19 -65.70
N THR A 27 24.76 0.12 -66.88
CA THR A 27 24.73 -1.03 -67.78
C THR A 27 26.16 -1.36 -68.18
N GLU A 28 26.63 -2.57 -67.88
CA GLU A 28 27.90 -3.10 -68.42
C GLU A 28 27.75 -4.57 -68.83
N PRO A 29 28.58 -5.06 -69.78
CA PRO A 29 28.21 -6.18 -70.65
C PRO A 29 28.77 -7.55 -70.22
N LYS A 30 28.19 -8.61 -70.79
CA LYS A 30 28.64 -10.01 -70.63
C LYS A 30 29.72 -10.36 -71.68
N GLU A 31 30.76 -11.06 -71.25
CA GLU A 31 31.61 -11.87 -72.15
C GLU A 31 31.19 -13.35 -72.15
N ASN A 32 31.43 -14.02 -73.28
CA ASN A 32 31.11 -15.43 -73.55
C ASN A 32 32.34 -16.32 -73.30
N VAL A 33 32.11 -17.59 -72.89
CA VAL A 33 32.82 -18.82 -73.34
C VAL A 33 32.03 -20.06 -72.80
N PRO A 34 32.01 -21.23 -73.47
CA PRO A 34 30.80 -22.06 -73.51
C PRO A 34 30.88 -23.50 -72.94
N ALA A 35 29.68 -24.03 -72.68
CA ALA A 35 29.17 -25.40 -72.89
C ALA A 35 30.01 -26.65 -72.55
N SER A 36 29.45 -27.42 -71.60
CA SER A 36 29.23 -28.88 -71.66
C SER A 36 28.34 -29.25 -70.45
N ASP A 37 27.44 -30.22 -70.39
CA ASP A 37 26.67 -31.13 -71.26
C ASP A 37 26.22 -32.26 -70.28
N GLU A 38 25.23 -33.08 -70.66
CA GLU A 38 24.70 -34.22 -69.87
C GLU A 38 23.99 -33.88 -68.53
N ASN A 39 22.65 -33.86 -68.42
CA ASN A 39 21.62 -34.88 -68.69
C ASN A 39 21.61 -36.04 -67.67
N HIS A 40 20.55 -36.09 -66.83
CA HIS A 40 19.68 -37.24 -66.53
C HIS A 40 18.68 -36.86 -65.42
N GLY A 41 17.38 -36.83 -65.74
CA GLY A 41 16.31 -36.98 -64.74
C GLY A 41 16.06 -38.48 -64.47
N PRO A 42 14.85 -38.90 -64.03
CA PRO A 42 13.63 -38.15 -63.67
C PRO A 42 13.27 -38.42 -62.18
N THR A 43 12.05 -38.32 -61.60
CA THR A 43 10.69 -38.56 -62.11
C THR A 43 9.61 -38.15 -61.09
N MET A 44 8.42 -37.79 -61.61
CA MET A 44 7.06 -37.85 -61.01
C MET A 44 6.78 -36.95 -59.79
N ALA A 45 5.93 -35.91 -59.87
CA ALA A 45 4.48 -35.86 -60.19
C ALA A 45 3.62 -36.12 -58.94
N ALA A 46 2.81 -35.14 -58.51
CA ALA A 46 1.40 -34.90 -58.90
C ALA A 46 0.44 -35.81 -58.08
N GLU A 47 -0.77 -35.41 -57.70
CA GLU A 47 -1.55 -34.17 -57.85
C GLU A 47 -2.66 -34.17 -56.74
N GLN A 48 -3.40 -33.07 -56.58
CA GLN A 48 -4.87 -32.95 -56.33
C GLN A 48 -5.64 -34.06 -55.54
N THR A 49 -6.65 -33.81 -54.69
CA THR A 49 -7.52 -32.64 -54.45
C THR A 49 -8.35 -32.84 -53.16
N ASP A 50 -8.90 -31.74 -52.64
CA ASP A 50 -10.17 -31.59 -51.87
C ASP A 50 -10.86 -32.81 -51.23
N ILE A 51 -11.25 -32.66 -49.94
CA ILE A 51 -12.67 -32.44 -49.57
C ILE A 51 -12.79 -31.96 -48.11
N LYS A 52 -13.82 -31.13 -47.93
CA LYS A 52 -14.26 -30.33 -46.77
C LYS A 52 -14.46 -31.04 -45.40
N GLU A 53 -14.16 -30.22 -44.38
CA GLU A 53 -14.94 -29.93 -43.16
C GLU A 53 -15.16 -30.98 -42.04
N THR A 54 -14.92 -30.44 -40.83
CA THR A 54 -15.46 -30.74 -39.49
C THR A 54 -14.99 -31.97 -38.70
N SER A 55 -14.97 -31.76 -37.37
CA SER A 55 -14.54 -32.64 -36.28
C SER A 55 -13.05 -33.04 -36.23
N LEU A 56 -12.29 -32.27 -35.43
CA LEU A 56 -11.38 -32.73 -34.35
C LEU A 56 -10.55 -31.54 -33.84
N LEU A 57 -11.25 -30.58 -33.21
CA LEU A 57 -10.63 -29.69 -32.24
C LEU A 57 -10.76 -30.37 -30.88
N GLU A 58 -9.67 -31.00 -30.41
CA GLU A 58 -9.26 -31.17 -29.01
C GLU A 58 -8.15 -32.23 -28.90
N ALA A 59 -7.22 -32.02 -27.97
CA ALA A 59 -6.07 -32.89 -27.63
C ALA A 59 -4.88 -32.97 -28.62
N GLU A 60 -3.98 -31.98 -28.54
CA GLU A 60 -2.49 -32.07 -28.61
C GLU A 60 -1.94 -30.62 -28.67
N ASN A 61 -1.90 -29.85 -27.58
CA ASN A 61 -1.08 -29.99 -26.36
C ASN A 61 0.44 -29.82 -26.57
N ASN A 62 0.96 -28.67 -26.12
CA ASN A 62 2.36 -28.40 -25.76
C ASN A 62 3.48 -28.84 -26.71
N THR A 63 3.84 -27.95 -27.64
CA THR A 63 5.26 -27.66 -27.87
C THR A 63 5.51 -26.16 -27.71
N SER A 64 6.55 -25.82 -26.94
CA SER A 64 6.96 -24.44 -26.71
C SER A 64 7.23 -23.74 -28.04
N ILE A 65 6.60 -22.59 -28.28
CA ILE A 65 7.04 -21.69 -29.35
C ILE A 65 8.39 -21.12 -28.91
N GLU A 66 9.47 -21.78 -29.34
CA GLU A 66 10.78 -21.14 -29.41
C GLU A 66 10.62 -19.87 -30.23
N ARG A 67 10.84 -18.73 -29.59
CA ARG A 67 10.97 -17.47 -30.32
C ARG A 67 12.19 -17.60 -31.22
N LEU A 68 11.94 -17.81 -32.51
CA LEU A 68 12.93 -17.62 -33.56
C LEU A 68 13.62 -16.26 -33.30
N PRO A 69 14.96 -16.19 -33.31
CA PRO A 69 15.66 -14.94 -33.05
C PRO A 69 15.24 -13.91 -34.10
N GLU A 70 14.84 -12.73 -33.65
CA GLU A 70 14.61 -11.60 -34.54
C GLU A 70 15.90 -11.32 -35.31
N VAL A 71 15.81 -11.35 -36.64
CA VAL A 71 16.94 -11.01 -37.51
C VAL A 71 17.06 -9.49 -37.49
N ASP A 72 17.98 -8.97 -36.67
CA ASP A 72 18.32 -7.54 -36.62
C ASP A 72 18.48 -6.99 -38.04
N SER A 73 17.94 -5.80 -38.31
CA SER A 73 18.18 -5.15 -39.61
C SER A 73 19.63 -4.65 -39.71
N ILE A 74 20.09 -4.38 -40.93
CA ILE A 74 21.45 -3.85 -41.15
C ILE A 74 21.63 -2.52 -40.41
N ASP A 75 20.59 -1.68 -40.38
CA ASP A 75 20.58 -0.40 -39.68
C ASP A 75 20.71 -0.61 -38.14
N ASP A 76 20.00 -1.59 -37.57
CA ASP A 76 20.08 -1.93 -36.13
C ASP A 76 21.49 -2.44 -35.75
N ILE A 77 22.10 -3.25 -36.62
CA ILE A 77 23.46 -3.78 -36.43
C ILE A 77 24.49 -2.64 -36.46
N GLU A 78 24.33 -1.66 -37.35
CA GLU A 78 25.21 -0.50 -37.42
C GLU A 78 25.03 0.44 -36.22
N GLU A 79 23.80 0.68 -35.76
CA GLU A 79 23.52 1.45 -34.54
C GLU A 79 24.14 0.80 -33.30
N GLN A 80 23.92 -0.50 -33.09
CA GLN A 80 24.50 -1.27 -31.98
C GLN A 80 26.04 -1.22 -31.98
N LYS A 81 26.66 -1.29 -33.16
CA LYS A 81 28.12 -1.21 -33.30
C LYS A 81 28.64 0.20 -32.99
N ASN A 82 27.94 1.23 -33.44
CA ASN A 82 28.28 2.62 -33.16
C ASN A 82 28.17 2.94 -31.65
N GLU A 83 27.13 2.43 -30.98
CA GLU A 83 26.97 2.58 -29.53
C GLU A 83 28.12 1.91 -28.75
N LEU A 84 28.54 0.72 -29.15
CA LEU A 84 29.71 0.05 -28.55
C LEU A 84 31.01 0.85 -28.78
N MET A 85 31.23 1.39 -29.99
CA MET A 85 32.40 2.23 -30.29
C MET A 85 32.42 3.51 -29.47
N GLN A 86 31.27 4.14 -29.25
CA GLN A 86 31.14 5.29 -28.36
C GLN A 86 31.50 4.90 -26.91
N TYR A 87 30.93 3.82 -26.37
CA TYR A 87 31.23 3.36 -25.01
C TYR A 87 32.72 3.05 -24.81
N ILE A 88 33.36 2.34 -25.75
CA ILE A 88 34.80 2.04 -25.71
C ILE A 88 35.63 3.33 -25.69
N THR A 89 35.23 4.35 -26.47
CA THR A 89 35.92 5.65 -26.53
C THR A 89 35.79 6.39 -25.21
N GLU A 90 34.57 6.54 -24.68
CA GLU A 90 34.30 7.22 -23.41
C GLU A 90 35.05 6.59 -22.23
N VAL A 91 35.08 5.25 -22.15
CA VAL A 91 35.80 4.51 -21.09
C VAL A 91 37.32 4.66 -21.25
N SER A 92 37.85 4.63 -22.48
CA SER A 92 39.28 4.85 -22.76
C SER A 92 39.73 6.25 -22.36
N GLU A 93 38.98 7.29 -22.71
CA GLU A 93 39.26 8.68 -22.32
C GLU A 93 39.18 8.86 -20.80
N LYS A 94 38.17 8.27 -20.16
CA LYS A 94 38.02 8.27 -18.70
C LYS A 94 39.22 7.65 -17.99
N PHE A 95 39.72 6.49 -18.42
CA PHE A 95 40.91 5.88 -17.83
C PHE A 95 42.16 6.72 -18.07
N LYS A 96 42.36 7.23 -19.29
CA LYS A 96 43.49 8.11 -19.62
C LYS A 96 43.56 9.33 -18.70
N ILE A 97 42.44 10.04 -18.52
CA ILE A 97 42.36 11.21 -17.63
C ILE A 97 42.69 10.84 -16.17
N LYS A 98 42.20 9.69 -15.68
CA LYS A 98 42.50 9.21 -14.32
C LYS A 98 43.97 8.84 -14.15
N ASP A 99 44.57 8.20 -15.15
CA ASP A 99 45.97 7.79 -15.12
C ASP A 99 46.92 8.99 -15.17
N GLU A 100 46.61 10.00 -15.99
CA GLU A 100 47.33 11.28 -16.02
C GLU A 100 47.28 11.99 -14.65
N LEU A 101 46.08 12.14 -14.07
CA LEU A 101 45.93 12.73 -12.73
C LEU A 101 46.65 11.91 -11.65
N ARG A 102 46.55 10.57 -11.70
CA ARG A 102 47.23 9.68 -10.75
C ARG A 102 48.75 9.79 -10.83
N ALA A 103 49.31 9.88 -12.04
CA ALA A 103 50.75 10.09 -12.24
C ALA A 103 51.23 11.44 -11.70
N MET A 104 50.46 12.51 -11.92
CA MET A 104 50.77 13.84 -11.36
C MET A 104 50.68 13.85 -9.82
N ASN A 105 49.63 13.26 -9.25
CA ASN A 105 49.39 13.25 -7.81
C ASN A 105 50.36 12.33 -7.04
N ALA A 106 50.80 11.22 -7.66
CA ALA A 106 51.83 10.34 -7.09
C ALA A 106 53.22 11.01 -7.06
N ASN A 107 53.56 11.80 -8.09
CA ASN A 107 54.82 12.53 -8.17
C ASN A 107 54.79 13.89 -7.47
N ALA A 108 53.65 14.29 -6.88
CA ALA A 108 53.45 15.61 -6.26
C ALA A 108 54.58 16.02 -5.30
N GLU A 109 55.06 15.10 -4.46
CA GLU A 109 56.10 15.38 -3.47
C GLU A 109 57.41 15.89 -4.08
N ALA A 110 57.79 15.40 -5.27
CA ALA A 110 59.01 15.80 -5.95
C ALA A 110 58.91 17.16 -6.67
N TYR A 111 57.69 17.67 -6.88
CA TYR A 111 57.42 18.90 -7.65
C TYR A 111 56.73 20.01 -6.83
N ARG A 112 56.52 19.80 -5.52
CA ARG A 112 55.96 20.82 -4.63
C ARG A 112 56.88 22.06 -4.57
N PRO A 113 56.34 23.28 -4.67
CA PRO A 113 57.15 24.48 -4.59
C PRO A 113 57.79 24.70 -3.21
N GLU A 114 58.95 25.33 -3.17
CA GLU A 114 59.60 25.79 -1.93
C GLU A 114 58.92 27.03 -1.32
N GLU A 115 59.23 27.37 -0.07
CA GLU A 115 58.70 28.56 0.62
C GLU A 115 58.87 29.88 -0.17
N SER A 116 59.96 29.99 -0.95
CA SER A 116 60.28 31.14 -1.80
C SER A 116 59.28 31.39 -2.93
N PHE A 117 58.50 30.37 -3.32
CA PHE A 117 57.39 30.49 -4.26
C PHE A 117 56.18 31.14 -3.58
N PHE A 118 55.81 30.67 -2.39
CA PHE A 118 54.62 31.13 -1.66
C PHE A 118 54.72 32.59 -1.20
N SER A 119 55.93 33.12 -0.98
CA SER A 119 56.13 34.52 -0.62
C SER A 119 55.71 35.52 -1.71
N LYS A 120 55.56 35.05 -2.96
CA LYS A 120 55.13 35.86 -4.13
C LYS A 120 53.60 35.85 -4.33
N LEU A 121 52.88 34.98 -3.61
CA LEU A 121 51.44 34.77 -3.76
C LEU A 121 50.63 35.59 -2.76
N ASP A 122 49.39 35.92 -3.13
CA ASP A 122 48.54 36.78 -2.32
C ASP A 122 48.03 36.05 -1.06
N SER A 123 48.54 36.50 0.08
CA SER A 123 48.23 35.96 1.41
C SER A 123 47.13 36.75 2.14
N SER A 124 46.37 37.61 1.44
CA SER A 124 45.37 38.47 2.07
C SER A 124 44.17 37.66 2.58
N LEU A 125 43.80 37.88 3.84
CA LEU A 125 42.66 37.23 4.50
C LEU A 125 41.37 37.39 3.67
N LYS A 126 41.15 38.57 3.08
CA LYS A 126 39.95 38.87 2.28
C LYS A 126 39.83 37.96 1.05
N LYS A 127 40.89 37.79 0.25
CA LYS A 127 40.83 36.95 -0.96
C LYS A 127 40.79 35.46 -0.61
N ASN A 128 41.61 35.01 0.33
CA ASN A 128 41.63 33.60 0.75
C ASN A 128 40.28 33.18 1.35
N THR A 129 39.67 33.99 2.23
CA THR A 129 38.33 33.73 2.77
C THR A 129 37.24 33.75 1.69
N ALA A 130 37.36 34.63 0.69
CA ALA A 130 36.44 34.65 -0.45
C ALA A 130 36.56 33.37 -1.29
N PHE A 131 37.79 32.91 -1.58
CA PHE A 131 38.05 31.67 -2.30
C PHE A 131 37.47 30.44 -1.60
N ILE A 132 37.67 30.29 -0.27
CA ILE A 132 37.08 29.21 0.53
C ILE A 132 35.53 29.20 0.43
N LYS A 133 34.90 30.38 0.44
CA LYS A 133 33.43 30.50 0.24
C LYS A 133 32.99 30.11 -1.18
N ARG A 134 33.84 30.31 -2.19
CA ARG A 134 33.60 29.84 -3.57
C ARG A 134 33.70 28.31 -3.64
N LEU A 135 34.70 27.70 -3.00
CA LEU A 135 34.85 26.22 -2.98
C LEU A 135 33.58 25.51 -2.48
N ARG A 136 32.96 26.00 -1.39
CA ARG A 136 31.72 25.43 -0.84
C ARG A 136 30.54 25.42 -1.82
N ASN A 137 30.57 26.26 -2.85
CA ASN A 137 29.54 26.35 -3.89
C ASN A 137 30.14 26.21 -5.30
N MET A 138 31.24 25.46 -5.43
CA MET A 138 31.89 25.25 -6.72
C MET A 138 30.95 24.53 -7.70
N THR A 139 31.09 24.87 -8.97
CA THR A 139 30.39 24.23 -10.09
C THR A 139 31.33 24.09 -11.27
N ASP A 140 31.01 23.17 -12.19
CA ASP A 140 31.84 22.92 -13.38
C ASP A 140 32.10 24.20 -14.21
N ALA A 141 31.06 25.05 -14.37
CA ALA A 141 31.16 26.34 -15.05
C ALA A 141 32.11 27.37 -14.38
N GLN A 142 32.56 27.12 -13.15
CA GLN A 142 33.52 27.98 -12.44
C GLN A 142 34.97 27.48 -12.52
N LYS A 143 35.21 26.27 -13.06
CA LYS A 143 36.53 25.59 -13.12
C LYS A 143 37.70 26.53 -13.40
N ASP A 144 37.75 27.15 -14.58
CA ASP A 144 38.89 27.96 -15.01
C ASP A 144 39.12 29.18 -14.10
N SER A 145 38.05 29.73 -13.53
CA SER A 145 38.12 30.87 -12.61
C SER A 145 38.56 30.48 -11.20
N LEU A 146 38.32 29.23 -10.78
CA LEU A 146 38.81 28.69 -9.51
C LEU A 146 40.29 28.29 -9.64
N MET A 147 40.67 27.69 -10.77
CA MET A 147 42.06 27.35 -11.09
C MET A 147 42.96 28.59 -11.12
N LYS A 148 42.52 29.68 -11.77
CA LYS A 148 43.25 30.97 -11.78
C LYS A 148 43.38 31.60 -10.39
N ASP A 149 42.34 31.54 -9.56
CA ASP A 149 42.43 32.00 -8.18
C ASP A 149 43.51 31.19 -7.41
N MET A 150 43.49 29.85 -7.52
CA MET A 150 44.47 28.95 -6.88
C MET A 150 45.91 29.17 -7.30
N GLU A 151 46.15 29.55 -8.56
CA GLU A 151 47.50 29.88 -9.03
C GLU A 151 48.07 31.10 -8.31
N SER A 152 47.21 32.08 -7.97
CA SER A 152 47.57 33.40 -7.43
C SER A 152 47.58 33.51 -5.90
N LEU A 153 46.91 32.61 -5.18
CA LEU A 153 46.67 32.68 -3.74
C LEU A 153 47.62 31.82 -2.91
N ASN A 154 48.02 32.32 -1.74
CA ASN A 154 48.75 31.55 -0.74
C ASN A 154 47.79 30.91 0.28
N LEU A 155 47.32 29.70 0.00
CA LEU A 155 46.40 28.95 0.86
C LEU A 155 47.07 28.21 2.02
N THR A 156 48.39 28.36 2.25
CA THR A 156 49.15 27.57 3.26
C THR A 156 48.54 27.62 4.67
N LYS A 157 47.94 28.76 5.05
CA LYS A 157 47.27 28.96 6.36
C LYS A 157 45.78 28.60 6.38
N TYR A 158 45.25 28.07 5.28
CA TYR A 158 43.82 27.89 5.00
C TYR A 158 43.47 26.49 4.48
N ILE A 159 44.42 25.54 4.53
CA ILE A 159 44.28 24.20 3.95
C ILE A 159 43.17 23.40 4.64
N SER A 160 43.05 23.51 5.97
CA SER A 160 42.00 22.85 6.74
C SER A 160 40.61 23.40 6.38
N GLU A 161 40.46 24.73 6.31
CA GLU A 161 39.20 25.36 5.93
C GLU A 161 38.82 25.13 4.46
N ALA A 162 39.81 25.05 3.56
CA ALA A 162 39.60 24.65 2.17
C ALA A 162 39.13 23.20 2.07
N ALA A 163 39.77 22.27 2.79
CA ALA A 163 39.36 20.87 2.89
C ALA A 163 37.92 20.73 3.43
N ALA A 164 37.60 21.42 4.53
CA ALA A 164 36.25 21.48 5.09
C ALA A 164 35.23 22.00 4.07
N ALA A 165 35.55 23.10 3.37
CA ALA A 165 34.66 23.69 2.36
C ALA A 165 34.41 22.78 1.16
N ILE A 166 35.38 21.93 0.79
CA ILE A 166 35.25 20.93 -0.27
C ILE A 166 34.32 19.78 0.16
N VAL A 167 34.47 19.26 1.38
CA VAL A 167 33.60 18.17 1.90
C VAL A 167 32.16 18.68 2.15
N ASP A 168 32.01 19.92 2.62
CA ASP A 168 30.71 20.60 2.78
C ASP A 168 30.02 20.95 1.45
N ALA A 169 30.72 20.85 0.31
CA ALA A 169 30.21 21.35 -0.96
C ALA A 169 28.94 20.60 -1.42
N LYS A 170 27.99 21.37 -1.97
CA LYS A 170 26.73 20.85 -2.53
C LYS A 170 26.88 20.55 -4.03
N LEU A 171 27.79 19.63 -4.35
CA LEU A 171 28.12 19.23 -5.71
C LEU A 171 26.93 18.52 -6.39
N LYS A 172 26.74 18.77 -7.69
CA LYS A 172 25.97 17.88 -8.57
C LYS A 172 26.88 16.78 -9.12
N MET A 173 26.29 15.75 -9.73
CA MET A 173 27.05 14.69 -10.42
C MET A 173 27.92 15.19 -11.58
N SER A 174 27.58 16.33 -12.19
CA SER A 174 28.43 16.99 -13.19
C SER A 174 29.68 17.63 -12.57
N ASP A 175 29.56 18.22 -11.38
CA ASP A 175 30.61 19.05 -10.77
C ASP A 175 31.77 18.22 -10.18
N VAL A 176 31.57 16.89 -10.00
CA VAL A 176 32.55 15.97 -9.39
C VAL A 176 33.90 16.01 -10.13
N HIS A 177 33.90 16.09 -11.47
CA HIS A 177 35.15 16.11 -12.25
C HIS A 177 35.98 17.37 -11.95
N THR A 178 35.33 18.54 -11.96
CA THR A 178 35.96 19.81 -11.58
C THR A 178 36.42 19.81 -10.12
N ALA A 179 35.65 19.24 -9.20
CA ALA A 179 36.05 19.11 -7.79
C ALA A 179 37.31 18.25 -7.63
N VAL A 180 37.43 17.14 -8.37
CA VAL A 180 38.64 16.28 -8.38
C VAL A 180 39.86 17.03 -8.93
N GLN A 181 39.71 17.82 -10.00
CA GLN A 181 40.80 18.63 -10.56
C GLN A 181 41.29 19.72 -9.59
N ILE A 182 40.36 20.37 -8.87
CA ILE A 182 40.68 21.33 -7.79
C ILE A 182 41.45 20.61 -6.66
N CYS A 183 40.97 19.46 -6.19
CA CYS A 183 41.65 18.68 -5.16
C CYS A 183 43.04 18.18 -5.60
N SER A 184 43.18 17.74 -6.84
CA SER A 184 44.47 17.31 -7.43
C SER A 184 45.47 18.48 -7.45
N SER A 185 45.03 19.67 -7.85
CA SER A 185 45.85 20.86 -7.89
C SER A 185 46.23 21.39 -6.51
N LEU A 186 45.36 21.22 -5.50
CA LEU A 186 45.69 21.51 -4.09
C LEU A 186 46.70 20.49 -3.54
N HIS A 187 46.54 19.20 -3.81
CA HIS A 187 47.45 18.12 -3.38
C HIS A 187 48.87 18.25 -3.96
N GLN A 188 48.96 18.66 -5.24
CA GLN A 188 50.23 18.93 -5.91
C GLN A 188 50.95 20.16 -5.34
N ARG A 189 50.22 21.13 -4.77
CA ARG A 189 50.78 22.38 -4.23
C ARG A 189 51.05 22.34 -2.73
N TYR A 190 50.23 21.64 -1.95
CA TYR A 190 50.26 21.66 -0.48
C TYR A 190 50.31 20.24 0.10
N ALA A 191 51.37 19.91 0.84
CA ALA A 191 51.58 18.57 1.40
C ALA A 191 50.45 18.12 2.32
N GLU A 192 50.03 18.99 3.25
CA GLU A 192 48.98 18.73 4.25
C GLU A 192 47.55 18.68 3.69
N PHE A 193 47.35 18.88 2.38
CA PHE A 193 45.99 18.91 1.84
C PHE A 193 45.30 17.53 1.90
N SER A 194 46.02 16.46 1.56
CA SER A 194 45.46 15.09 1.56
C SER A 194 45.09 14.62 2.97
N THR A 195 45.95 14.88 3.96
CA THR A 195 45.73 14.52 5.37
C THR A 195 44.53 15.25 5.96
N GLN A 196 44.46 16.58 5.78
CA GLN A 196 43.33 17.40 6.23
C GLN A 196 42.01 16.99 5.55
N LEU A 197 42.02 16.77 4.24
CA LEU A 197 40.82 16.37 3.50
C LEU A 197 40.28 15.00 3.95
N LEU A 198 41.17 14.04 4.22
CA LEU A 198 40.78 12.73 4.75
C LEU A 198 40.17 12.82 6.15
N GLU A 199 40.73 13.66 7.04
CA GLU A 199 40.18 13.90 8.38
C GLU A 199 38.76 14.47 8.34
N HIS A 200 38.46 15.34 7.36
CA HIS A 200 37.10 15.85 7.15
C HIS A 200 36.15 14.78 6.60
N TRP A 201 36.58 13.92 5.68
CA TRP A 201 35.75 12.81 5.20
C TRP A 201 35.40 11.81 6.30
N HIS A 202 36.33 11.49 7.22
CA HIS A 202 36.06 10.64 8.38
C HIS A 202 34.94 11.17 9.30
N LYS A 203 34.64 12.47 9.28
CA LYS A 203 33.60 13.11 10.09
C LYS A 203 32.22 13.15 9.40
N VAL A 204 32.16 12.89 8.09
CA VAL A 204 30.96 13.10 7.26
C VAL A 204 30.45 11.82 6.60
N LEU A 205 31.32 10.85 6.30
CA LEU A 205 30.91 9.57 5.72
C LEU A 205 30.32 8.65 6.81
N PRO A 206 29.13 8.02 6.57
CA PRO A 206 28.56 7.04 7.48
C PRO A 206 29.54 5.93 7.84
N ALA A 207 29.69 5.69 9.15
CA ALA A 207 30.70 4.76 9.67
C ALA A 207 30.08 3.53 10.34
N LYS A 208 28.85 3.64 10.87
CA LYS A 208 28.16 2.56 11.58
C LYS A 208 27.02 1.98 10.75
N LYS A 209 26.75 0.68 10.91
CA LYS A 209 25.72 -0.04 10.14
C LYS A 209 24.31 0.50 10.37
N ASP A 210 24.01 0.92 11.61
CA ASP A 210 22.69 1.40 12.02
C ASP A 210 22.55 2.94 11.92
N GLU A 211 23.52 3.61 11.27
CA GLU A 211 23.54 5.07 11.12
C GLU A 211 22.58 5.51 10.01
N LYS A 212 21.42 6.05 10.39
CA LYS A 212 20.41 6.50 9.43
C LYS A 212 20.95 7.63 8.55
N ILE A 213 21.02 7.37 7.25
CA ILE A 213 21.50 8.33 6.25
C ILE A 213 20.54 9.52 6.17
N SER A 214 20.97 10.67 6.70
CA SER A 214 20.18 11.90 6.74
C SER A 214 19.95 12.51 5.35
N ASN A 215 20.93 12.41 4.43
CA ASN A 215 20.82 12.96 3.08
C ASN A 215 21.35 11.97 2.01
N PRO A 216 20.48 11.05 1.53
CA PRO A 216 20.83 10.08 0.49
C PRO A 216 21.37 10.72 -0.80
N SER A 217 20.88 11.91 -1.17
CA SER A 217 21.33 12.60 -2.38
C SER A 217 22.73 13.19 -2.26
N LYS A 218 23.15 13.63 -1.06
CA LYS A 218 24.55 14.03 -0.83
C LYS A 218 25.46 12.79 -0.79
N ILE A 219 25.10 11.75 -0.03
CA ILE A 219 25.90 10.51 0.04
C ILE A 219 26.11 9.87 -1.35
N ARG A 220 25.11 9.92 -2.24
CA ARG A 220 25.25 9.48 -3.64
C ARG A 220 26.37 10.20 -4.41
N VAL A 221 26.52 11.51 -4.23
CA VAL A 221 27.57 12.30 -4.89
C VAL A 221 28.91 12.15 -4.16
N ASP A 222 28.89 12.20 -2.83
CA ASP A 222 30.07 12.06 -1.98
C ASP A 222 30.76 10.71 -2.15
N LEU A 223 30.01 9.60 -2.25
CA LEU A 223 30.55 8.27 -2.49
C LEU A 223 31.32 8.19 -3.81
N ARG A 224 30.77 8.78 -4.89
CA ARG A 224 31.48 8.89 -6.17
C ARG A 224 32.70 9.78 -6.03
N PHE A 225 32.56 10.96 -5.42
CA PHE A 225 33.65 11.93 -5.30
C PHE A 225 34.82 11.36 -4.49
N PHE A 226 34.55 10.73 -3.34
CA PHE A 226 35.55 10.05 -2.53
C PHE A 226 36.26 8.92 -3.30
N ALA A 227 35.50 8.08 -4.02
CA ALA A 227 36.06 7.03 -4.86
C ALA A 227 36.92 7.59 -6.01
N GLU A 228 36.55 8.73 -6.59
CA GLU A 228 37.38 9.42 -7.58
C GLU A 228 38.69 9.95 -6.99
N LEU A 229 38.65 10.59 -5.80
CA LEU A 229 39.85 11.08 -5.08
C LEU A 229 40.86 9.97 -4.78
N VAL A 230 40.38 8.78 -4.38
CA VAL A 230 41.21 7.58 -4.19
C VAL A 230 41.75 7.07 -5.53
N SER A 231 40.93 7.03 -6.59
CA SER A 231 41.36 6.53 -7.92
C SER A 231 42.36 7.44 -8.64
N CYS A 232 42.32 8.74 -8.35
CA CYS A 232 43.26 9.75 -8.83
C CYS A 232 44.50 9.89 -7.93
N GLY A 233 44.67 9.05 -6.90
CA GLY A 233 45.87 9.04 -6.06
C GLY A 233 46.06 10.24 -5.13
N ILE A 234 44.99 10.97 -4.78
CA ILE A 234 45.03 12.05 -3.78
C ILE A 234 45.05 11.45 -2.36
N PHE A 235 44.31 10.36 -2.15
CA PHE A 235 44.41 9.53 -0.95
C PHE A 235 45.22 8.26 -1.22
N PHE A 236 46.08 7.87 -0.28
CA PHE A 236 46.81 6.62 -0.38
C PHE A 236 45.87 5.42 -0.25
N LEU A 237 46.12 4.36 -1.03
CA LEU A 237 45.30 3.15 -1.06
C LEU A 237 45.17 2.46 0.31
N LYS A 238 46.14 2.67 1.23
CA LYS A 238 46.12 2.12 2.59
C LYS A 238 45.04 2.76 3.48
N GLU A 239 44.63 3.98 3.18
CA GLU A 239 43.73 4.78 4.01
C GLU A 239 42.36 4.99 3.33
N GLY A 240 42.39 5.28 2.02
CA GLY A 240 41.17 5.48 1.23
C GLY A 240 40.35 4.21 1.02
N LEU A 241 40.99 3.06 0.74
CA LEU A 241 40.27 1.81 0.48
C LEU A 241 39.51 1.27 1.71
N PRO A 242 40.07 1.26 2.94
CA PRO A 242 39.30 0.88 4.13
C PRO A 242 38.07 1.76 4.38
N LEU A 243 38.18 3.09 4.21
CA LEU A 243 37.06 3.99 4.42
C LEU A 243 35.96 3.81 3.36
N LEU A 244 36.33 3.70 2.08
CA LEU A 244 35.40 3.38 1.00
C LEU A 244 34.74 2.02 1.19
N GLY A 245 35.52 0.99 1.56
CA GLY A 245 35.03 -0.36 1.82
C GLY A 245 34.05 -0.42 2.99
N ASN A 246 34.31 0.32 4.07
CA ASN A 246 33.38 0.44 5.20
C ASN A 246 32.07 1.12 4.77
N LEU A 247 32.14 2.23 4.03
CA LEU A 247 30.96 2.93 3.52
C LEU A 247 30.11 2.04 2.60
N LEU A 248 30.72 1.33 1.65
CA LEU A 248 30.02 0.36 0.80
C LEU A 248 29.40 -0.77 1.62
N THR A 249 30.08 -1.24 2.67
CA THR A 249 29.55 -2.26 3.59
C THR A 249 28.35 -1.75 4.37
N VAL A 250 28.38 -0.51 4.90
CA VAL A 250 27.22 0.12 5.56
C VAL A 250 26.05 0.23 4.60
N LEU A 251 26.29 0.74 3.39
CA LEU A 251 25.25 0.97 2.36
C LEU A 251 24.58 -0.31 1.86
N THR A 252 25.28 -1.46 1.87
CA THR A 252 24.78 -2.73 1.30
C THR A 252 24.37 -3.76 2.35
N VAL A 253 25.12 -3.91 3.44
CA VAL A 253 24.84 -4.90 4.49
C VAL A 253 23.74 -4.43 5.43
N GLY A 254 23.60 -3.11 5.63
CA GLY A 254 22.50 -2.53 6.40
C GLY A 254 21.17 -2.42 5.64
N ASP A 255 21.16 -2.67 4.33
CA ASP A 255 20.05 -2.36 3.42
C ASP A 255 19.53 -3.61 2.72
N ARG A 256 19.12 -4.61 3.52
CA ARG A 256 18.74 -5.96 3.04
C ARG A 256 17.25 -6.20 2.83
N GLU A 257 16.39 -5.34 3.37
CA GLU A 257 14.94 -5.48 3.25
C GLU A 257 14.36 -4.40 2.33
N ASP A 258 14.38 -3.13 2.74
CA ASP A 258 13.73 -2.03 2.00
C ASP A 258 14.52 -1.54 0.77
N HIS A 259 15.82 -1.85 0.68
CA HIS A 259 16.73 -1.45 -0.40
C HIS A 259 16.74 0.08 -0.71
N GLY A 260 16.62 0.90 0.34
CA GLY A 260 16.57 2.36 0.23
C GLY A 260 17.84 3.00 -0.33
N ASN A 261 18.99 2.31 -0.23
CA ASN A 261 20.28 2.78 -0.74
C ASN A 261 20.54 2.37 -2.19
N VAL A 262 19.61 1.65 -2.87
CA VAL A 262 19.86 1.10 -4.22
C VAL A 262 20.32 2.16 -5.22
N SER A 263 19.74 3.37 -5.17
CA SER A 263 20.13 4.49 -6.04
C SER A 263 21.53 5.07 -5.74
N ILE A 264 22.02 4.89 -4.51
CA ILE A 264 23.38 5.27 -4.08
C ILE A 264 24.38 4.25 -4.65
N VAL A 265 24.12 2.97 -4.39
CA VAL A 265 24.99 1.85 -4.82
C VAL A 265 25.05 1.77 -6.34
N LEU A 266 23.90 1.85 -7.04
CA LEU A 266 23.82 1.87 -8.50
C LEU A 266 24.64 3.00 -9.12
N SER A 267 24.65 4.18 -8.50
CA SER A 267 25.45 5.33 -8.96
C SER A 267 26.95 5.09 -8.79
N PHE A 268 27.37 4.45 -7.69
CA PHE A 268 28.75 4.00 -7.52
C PHE A 268 29.15 2.96 -8.57
N CYS A 269 28.31 1.95 -8.83
CA CYS A 269 28.56 0.94 -9.86
C CYS A 269 28.74 1.59 -11.24
N ARG A 270 27.85 2.52 -11.62
CA ARG A 270 27.89 3.23 -12.91
C ARG A 270 29.14 4.10 -13.11
N HIS A 271 29.60 4.79 -12.07
CA HIS A 271 30.72 5.74 -12.23
C HIS A 271 32.08 5.16 -11.85
N CYS A 272 32.13 4.24 -10.89
CA CYS A 272 33.36 3.74 -10.27
C CYS A 272 33.50 2.20 -10.34
N GLY A 273 32.46 1.47 -10.80
CA GLY A 273 32.46 0.01 -10.81
C GLY A 273 33.57 -0.63 -11.65
N GLU A 274 33.93 -0.01 -12.76
CA GLU A 274 35.04 -0.43 -13.65
C GLU A 274 36.40 -0.46 -12.91
N ASP A 275 36.69 0.57 -12.10
CA ASP A 275 37.93 0.69 -11.34
C ASP A 275 37.96 -0.24 -10.12
N TYR A 276 36.87 -0.24 -9.33
CA TYR A 276 36.84 -0.86 -8.00
C TYR A 276 36.38 -2.31 -7.98
N ALA A 277 35.52 -2.69 -8.91
CA ALA A 277 34.91 -4.02 -8.97
C ALA A 277 35.10 -4.69 -10.35
N GLY A 278 35.76 -4.04 -11.31
CA GLY A 278 35.97 -4.55 -12.67
C GLY A 278 34.66 -4.86 -13.39
N LEU A 279 33.63 -4.04 -13.17
CA LEU A 279 32.32 -4.21 -13.81
C LEU A 279 32.37 -3.80 -15.28
N VAL A 280 31.62 -4.51 -16.11
CA VAL A 280 31.32 -4.18 -17.51
C VAL A 280 29.82 -4.47 -17.68
N PRO A 281 29.00 -3.52 -18.15
CA PRO A 281 27.58 -3.77 -18.29
C PRO A 281 27.28 -4.88 -19.30
N LYS A 282 26.28 -5.71 -19.00
CA LYS A 282 25.84 -6.87 -19.79
C LYS A 282 25.59 -6.50 -21.25
N LYS A 283 24.92 -5.38 -21.50
CA LYS A 283 24.71 -4.83 -22.84
C LYS A 283 26.02 -4.74 -23.62
N PHE A 284 27.02 -4.05 -23.05
CA PHE A 284 28.29 -3.85 -23.75
C PHE A 284 29.14 -5.12 -23.82
N ARG A 285 29.10 -6.02 -22.83
CA ARG A 285 29.74 -7.34 -22.94
C ARG A 285 29.17 -8.13 -24.11
N LEU A 286 27.85 -8.22 -24.24
CA LEU A 286 27.20 -8.94 -25.35
C LEU A 286 27.51 -8.31 -26.71
N LEU A 287 27.53 -6.98 -26.82
CA LEU A 287 27.95 -6.29 -28.05
C LEU A 287 29.44 -6.51 -28.37
N SER A 288 30.31 -6.53 -27.35
CA SER A 288 31.74 -6.84 -27.46
C SER A 288 31.98 -8.24 -28.01
N GLU A 289 31.22 -9.23 -27.54
CA GLU A 289 31.21 -10.61 -28.06
C GLU A 289 30.65 -10.68 -29.49
N LYS A 290 29.52 -9.99 -29.76
CA LYS A 290 28.86 -9.95 -31.09
C LYS A 290 29.74 -9.35 -32.19
N PHE A 291 30.50 -8.29 -31.87
CA PHE A 291 31.34 -7.58 -32.83
C PHE A 291 32.84 -7.92 -32.73
N ASN A 292 33.24 -8.79 -31.79
CA ASN A 292 34.63 -9.13 -31.49
C ASN A 292 35.53 -7.90 -31.25
N MET A 293 35.03 -6.96 -30.43
CA MET A 293 35.71 -5.70 -30.09
C MET A 293 36.06 -5.68 -28.60
N GLU A 294 37.34 -5.55 -28.24
CA GLU A 294 37.76 -5.58 -26.83
C GLU A 294 37.37 -4.29 -26.08
N ILE A 295 36.71 -4.46 -24.93
CA ILE A 295 36.42 -3.37 -23.99
C ILE A 295 37.66 -3.09 -23.12
N PRO A 296 38.12 -1.84 -23.02
CA PRO A 296 39.26 -1.46 -22.18
C PRO A 296 39.00 -1.77 -20.70
N LYS A 297 40.03 -2.19 -19.97
CA LYS A 297 39.95 -2.55 -18.55
C LYS A 297 40.81 -1.62 -17.71
N SER A 298 40.30 -1.21 -16.55
CA SER A 298 41.05 -0.37 -15.61
C SER A 298 42.30 -1.09 -15.08
N ASN A 299 43.41 -0.36 -15.02
CA ASN A 299 44.67 -0.81 -14.44
C ASN A 299 44.80 -0.44 -12.94
N PHE A 300 43.82 0.28 -12.38
CA PHE A 300 43.93 0.92 -11.07
C PHE A 300 44.03 -0.08 -9.90
N LEU A 301 43.20 -1.12 -9.90
CA LEU A 301 43.26 -2.22 -8.93
C LEU A 301 43.51 -3.55 -9.64
N MET A 302 44.40 -4.35 -9.08
CA MET A 302 44.59 -5.74 -9.48
C MET A 302 43.29 -6.54 -9.32
N ALA A 303 43.02 -7.47 -10.24
CA ALA A 303 41.78 -8.25 -10.29
C ALA A 303 41.44 -8.93 -8.94
N ASP A 304 42.42 -9.41 -8.18
CA ASP A 304 42.20 -10.00 -6.85
C ASP A 304 41.62 -9.01 -5.82
N ARG A 305 41.99 -7.73 -5.90
CA ARG A 305 41.43 -6.68 -5.03
C ARG A 305 40.01 -6.27 -5.45
N GLN A 306 39.69 -6.40 -6.73
CA GLN A 306 38.35 -6.13 -7.27
C GLN A 306 37.31 -7.22 -6.89
N LYS A 307 37.75 -8.46 -6.60
CA LYS A 307 36.86 -9.58 -6.22
C LYS A 307 36.00 -9.26 -5.00
N GLY A 308 36.55 -8.63 -3.96
CA GLY A 308 35.84 -8.28 -2.73
C GLY A 308 34.64 -7.36 -2.98
N PRO A 309 34.86 -6.14 -3.54
CA PRO A 309 33.78 -5.23 -3.93
C PRO A 309 32.80 -5.85 -4.93
N ARG A 310 33.27 -6.61 -5.93
CA ARG A 310 32.38 -7.31 -6.88
C ARG A 310 31.43 -8.28 -6.18
N ASN A 311 31.94 -9.09 -5.26
CA ASN A 311 31.12 -10.04 -4.50
C ASN A 311 30.09 -9.32 -3.61
N LEU A 312 30.49 -8.25 -2.92
CA LEU A 312 29.57 -7.44 -2.10
C LEU A 312 28.41 -6.88 -2.93
N LEU A 313 28.68 -6.38 -4.14
CA LEU A 313 27.67 -5.87 -5.06
C LEU A 313 26.75 -6.98 -5.60
N LYS A 314 27.30 -8.17 -5.90
CA LYS A 314 26.49 -9.34 -6.31
C LYS A 314 25.65 -9.90 -5.15
N GLU A 315 26.12 -9.84 -3.90
CA GLU A 315 25.31 -10.19 -2.72
C GLU A 315 24.17 -9.20 -2.49
N TYR A 316 24.44 -7.90 -2.63
CA TYR A 316 23.40 -6.86 -2.58
C TYR A 316 22.35 -7.05 -3.67
N TYR A 317 22.78 -7.32 -4.92
CA TYR A 317 21.87 -7.63 -6.02
C TYR A 317 20.99 -8.85 -5.75
N LYS A 318 21.54 -9.93 -5.16
CA LYS A 318 20.75 -11.11 -4.76
C LYS A 318 19.73 -10.79 -3.65
N SER A 319 20.02 -9.83 -2.77
CA SER A 319 19.07 -9.32 -1.79
C SER A 319 17.95 -8.52 -2.47
N LEU A 320 18.32 -7.64 -3.40
CA LEU A 320 17.40 -6.80 -4.17
C LEU A 320 16.42 -7.64 -5.01
N CYS A 321 16.89 -8.74 -5.62
CA CYS A 321 16.06 -9.69 -6.33
C CYS A 321 14.98 -10.34 -5.45
N LYS A 322 15.33 -10.68 -4.19
CA LYS A 322 14.36 -11.24 -3.23
C LYS A 322 13.30 -10.21 -2.83
N HIS A 323 13.70 -8.96 -2.64
CA HIS A 323 12.78 -7.85 -2.37
C HIS A 323 11.84 -7.61 -3.55
N LEU A 324 12.36 -7.55 -4.79
CA LEU A 324 11.55 -7.40 -5.99
C LEU A 324 10.49 -8.49 -6.13
N VAL A 325 10.86 -9.77 -5.91
CA VAL A 325 9.91 -10.89 -5.98
C VAL A 325 8.90 -10.89 -4.82
N LYS A 326 9.29 -10.43 -3.62
CA LYS A 326 8.38 -10.25 -2.47
C LYS A 326 7.32 -9.19 -2.78
N ASP A 327 7.73 -8.02 -3.26
CA ASP A 327 6.85 -6.90 -3.54
C ASP A 327 5.95 -7.16 -4.75
N TYR A 328 6.46 -7.86 -5.78
CA TYR A 328 5.65 -8.31 -6.90
C TYR A 328 4.48 -9.21 -6.45
N LYS A 329 4.76 -10.19 -5.59
CA LYS A 329 3.73 -11.07 -5.01
C LYS A 329 2.74 -10.30 -4.13
N ALA A 330 3.21 -9.34 -3.35
CA ALA A 330 2.34 -8.48 -2.55
C ALA A 330 1.40 -7.66 -3.44
N LEU A 331 1.92 -7.08 -4.54
CA LEU A 331 1.14 -6.31 -5.49
C LEU A 331 0.10 -7.17 -6.23
N GLN A 332 0.47 -8.37 -6.70
CA GLN A 332 -0.46 -9.35 -7.29
C GLN A 332 -1.58 -9.75 -6.31
N ASN A 333 -1.24 -9.96 -5.03
CA ASN A 333 -2.24 -10.29 -4.01
C ASN A 333 -3.19 -9.12 -3.73
N MET A 334 -2.69 -7.88 -3.71
CA MET A 334 -3.53 -6.69 -3.61
C MET A 334 -4.45 -6.54 -4.83
N GLU A 335 -3.94 -6.78 -6.04
CA GLU A 335 -4.72 -6.74 -7.29
C GLU A 335 -5.82 -7.80 -7.31
N LYS A 336 -5.50 -9.06 -6.96
CA LYS A 336 -6.49 -10.14 -6.78
C LYS A 336 -7.57 -9.79 -5.77
N GLN A 337 -7.20 -9.21 -4.62
CA GLN A 337 -8.17 -8.80 -3.60
C GLN A 337 -9.02 -7.61 -4.08
N ASN A 338 -8.43 -6.65 -4.79
CA ASN A 338 -9.15 -5.51 -5.39
C ASN A 338 -10.17 -5.99 -6.43
N HIS A 339 -9.78 -6.93 -7.29
CA HIS A 339 -10.67 -7.51 -8.30
C HIS A 339 -11.83 -8.28 -7.67
N ARG A 340 -11.56 -9.12 -6.64
CA ARG A 340 -12.60 -9.82 -5.87
C ARG A 340 -13.60 -8.84 -5.22
N ILE A 341 -13.11 -7.76 -4.62
CA ILE A 341 -13.98 -6.73 -4.02
C ILE A 341 -14.84 -6.06 -5.09
N LEU A 342 -14.24 -5.66 -6.22
CA LEU A 342 -14.95 -5.03 -7.34
C LEU A 342 -16.04 -5.95 -7.92
N GLN A 343 -15.78 -7.26 -8.02
CA GLN A 343 -16.78 -8.27 -8.42
C GLN A 343 -17.92 -8.40 -7.40
N THR A 344 -17.63 -8.41 -6.09
CA THR A 344 -18.65 -8.64 -5.05
C THR A 344 -19.44 -7.41 -4.64
N LYS A 345 -18.86 -6.21 -4.71
CA LYS A 345 -19.44 -4.94 -4.23
C LYS A 345 -19.71 -3.93 -5.35
N GLY A 346 -19.24 -4.18 -6.58
CA GLY A 346 -19.40 -3.27 -7.73
C GLY A 346 -18.47 -2.04 -7.72
N GLU A 347 -17.86 -1.71 -6.58
CA GLU A 347 -16.96 -0.56 -6.42
C GLU A 347 -15.72 -0.88 -5.57
N LEU A 348 -14.73 0.02 -5.63
CA LEU A 348 -13.50 -0.02 -4.83
C LEU A 348 -13.31 1.34 -4.15
N SER A 349 -13.06 1.34 -2.84
CA SER A 349 -12.85 2.57 -2.06
C SER A 349 -11.62 3.37 -2.52
N SER A 350 -11.67 4.69 -2.31
CA SER A 350 -10.58 5.64 -2.60
C SER A 350 -9.25 5.16 -2.02
N ASP A 351 -9.23 4.96 -0.71
CA ASP A 351 -8.04 4.67 0.08
C ASP A 351 -7.36 3.37 -0.36
N ARG A 352 -8.15 2.42 -0.86
CA ARG A 352 -7.66 1.13 -1.36
C ARG A 352 -7.10 1.24 -2.78
N ARG A 353 -7.65 2.14 -3.61
CA ARG A 353 -7.08 2.54 -4.90
C ARG A 353 -5.74 3.26 -4.67
N ASP A 354 -5.72 4.26 -3.81
CA ASP A 354 -4.54 5.07 -3.50
C ASP A 354 -3.39 4.21 -2.93
N LYS A 355 -3.69 3.31 -1.98
CA LYS A 355 -2.71 2.34 -1.45
C LYS A 355 -2.13 1.43 -2.54
N PHE A 356 -2.95 0.99 -3.51
CA PHE A 356 -2.48 0.18 -4.63
C PHE A 356 -1.63 0.99 -5.62
N GLU A 357 -2.02 2.21 -5.97
CA GLU A 357 -1.25 3.09 -6.85
C GLU A 357 0.12 3.45 -6.24
N VAL A 358 0.18 3.73 -4.93
CA VAL A 358 1.44 3.97 -4.21
C VAL A 358 2.33 2.73 -4.25
N ALA A 359 1.79 1.54 -3.96
CA ALA A 359 2.54 0.28 -4.03
C ALA A 359 3.03 -0.03 -5.45
N GLN A 360 2.18 0.19 -6.47
CA GLN A 360 2.54 0.00 -7.87
C GLN A 360 3.65 0.97 -8.32
N SER A 361 3.59 2.24 -7.91
CA SER A 361 4.64 3.23 -8.19
C SER A 361 5.96 2.91 -7.50
N ALA A 362 5.91 2.38 -6.26
CA ALA A 362 7.10 1.91 -5.56
C ALA A 362 7.71 0.69 -6.26
N PHE A 363 6.90 -0.30 -6.62
CA PHE A 363 7.32 -1.49 -7.36
C PHE A 363 7.95 -1.16 -8.72
N GLN A 364 7.35 -0.26 -9.52
CA GLN A 364 7.93 0.16 -10.81
C GLN A 364 9.32 0.80 -10.65
N LYS A 365 9.54 1.60 -9.60
CA LYS A 365 10.86 2.17 -9.28
C LYS A 365 11.85 1.08 -8.84
N LEU A 366 11.40 0.12 -8.03
CA LEU A 366 12.21 -1.02 -7.59
C LEU A 366 12.63 -1.90 -8.78
N LEU A 367 11.70 -2.20 -9.69
CA LEU A 367 11.94 -2.94 -10.93
C LEU A 367 12.98 -2.24 -11.80
N SER A 368 12.76 -0.96 -12.15
CA SER A 368 13.70 -0.21 -12.98
C SER A 368 15.09 -0.06 -12.36
N ASN A 369 15.19 0.08 -11.04
CA ASN A 369 16.48 0.05 -10.33
C ASN A 369 17.13 -1.34 -10.41
N THR A 370 16.35 -2.42 -10.30
CA THR A 370 16.85 -3.81 -10.35
C THR A 370 17.32 -4.18 -11.76
N GLU A 371 16.61 -3.78 -12.80
CA GLU A 371 17.00 -3.95 -14.20
C GLU A 371 18.33 -3.23 -14.51
N GLN A 372 18.44 -1.96 -14.11
CA GLN A 372 19.69 -1.21 -14.24
C GLN A 372 20.85 -1.81 -13.43
N PHE A 373 20.56 -2.40 -12.26
CA PHE A 373 21.59 -3.05 -11.45
C PHE A 373 22.06 -4.35 -12.13
N ALA A 374 21.10 -5.16 -12.64
CA ALA A 374 21.34 -6.43 -13.32
C ALA A 374 22.27 -6.27 -14.53
N ASP A 375 21.99 -5.27 -15.39
CA ASP A 375 22.86 -4.92 -16.52
C ASP A 375 24.27 -4.58 -16.03
N ILE A 376 24.42 -3.69 -15.04
CA ILE A 376 25.75 -3.24 -14.59
C ILE A 376 26.57 -4.36 -13.89
N VAL A 377 25.94 -5.33 -13.21
CA VAL A 377 26.67 -6.45 -12.57
C VAL A 377 26.81 -7.71 -13.45
N ASP A 378 26.25 -7.69 -14.67
CA ASP A 378 26.17 -8.82 -15.58
C ASP A 378 25.53 -10.06 -14.91
N GLU A 379 24.25 -9.89 -14.54
CA GLU A 379 23.36 -10.91 -13.99
C GLU A 379 21.98 -10.84 -14.68
N ASP A 380 21.15 -11.87 -14.50
CA ASP A 380 19.77 -11.90 -15.01
C ASP A 380 18.75 -11.40 -13.98
N VAL A 381 17.81 -10.57 -14.44
CA VAL A 381 16.63 -10.14 -13.65
C VAL A 381 15.80 -11.38 -13.30
N PRO A 382 15.36 -11.56 -12.05
CA PRO A 382 14.59 -12.74 -11.66
C PRO A 382 13.25 -12.79 -12.42
N PRO A 383 12.81 -13.97 -12.87
CA PRO A 383 11.55 -14.11 -13.58
C PRO A 383 10.38 -13.73 -12.66
N LEU A 384 9.57 -12.78 -13.12
CA LEU A 384 8.33 -12.38 -12.46
C LEU A 384 7.18 -13.26 -12.98
N PRO A 385 6.57 -14.14 -12.15
CA PRO A 385 5.56 -15.07 -12.63
C PRO A 385 4.29 -14.34 -13.06
N LYS A 386 3.98 -14.34 -14.36
CA LYS A 386 2.68 -13.87 -14.85
C LYS A 386 1.60 -14.80 -14.32
N ASP A 387 0.59 -14.24 -13.67
CA ASP A 387 -0.61 -14.99 -13.29
C ASP A 387 -1.41 -15.33 -14.56
N GLU A 388 -1.27 -16.54 -15.07
CA GLU A 388 -2.11 -17.06 -16.16
C GLU A 388 -3.59 -17.19 -15.74
N SER A 389 -3.89 -17.05 -14.44
CA SER A 389 -5.25 -16.98 -13.89
C SER A 389 -5.99 -15.66 -14.21
N PHE A 390 -5.36 -14.71 -14.89
CA PHE A 390 -6.00 -13.49 -15.41
C PHE A 390 -6.06 -13.52 -16.94
N GLN A 391 -6.95 -14.36 -17.48
CA GLN A 391 -7.49 -14.13 -18.83
C GLN A 391 -8.72 -13.22 -18.71
N PRO A 392 -8.79 -12.07 -19.41
CA PRO A 392 -9.94 -11.16 -19.31
C PRO A 392 -11.19 -11.63 -20.07
N ASP A 393 -11.08 -12.69 -20.89
CA ASP A 393 -12.11 -13.14 -21.83
C ASP A 393 -12.51 -14.60 -21.55
N ASN A 394 -13.82 -14.88 -21.61
CA ASN A 394 -14.50 -16.14 -21.24
C ASN A 394 -14.41 -16.48 -19.73
N GLU A 395 -15.46 -16.41 -18.92
CA GLU A 395 -16.78 -17.01 -19.16
C GLU A 395 -17.96 -16.30 -18.44
N THR A 396 -19.16 -16.68 -18.89
CA THR A 396 -20.47 -16.32 -18.34
C THR A 396 -20.64 -16.51 -16.83
N THR A 397 -21.52 -15.68 -16.26
CA THR A 397 -22.01 -15.70 -14.87
C THR A 397 -22.55 -17.06 -14.39
N THR A 398 -21.67 -17.96 -13.96
CA THR A 398 -22.00 -19.12 -13.13
C THR A 398 -21.51 -18.90 -11.70
N LEU A 399 -22.46 -18.67 -10.78
CA LEU A 399 -22.20 -18.63 -9.34
C LEU A 399 -21.83 -20.03 -8.83
N ASP A 400 -20.54 -20.38 -8.91
CA ASP A 400 -20.05 -21.64 -8.32
C ASP A 400 -19.91 -21.49 -6.79
N VAL A 401 -20.94 -21.97 -6.09
CA VAL A 401 -21.06 -21.95 -4.63
C VAL A 401 -20.06 -22.90 -3.95
N HIS A 402 -19.49 -23.89 -4.67
CA HIS A 402 -18.72 -24.97 -4.04
C HIS A 402 -17.23 -24.67 -3.82
N ASN A 403 -16.67 -23.66 -4.49
CA ASN A 403 -15.21 -23.42 -4.44
C ASN A 403 -14.72 -22.58 -3.24
N ARG A 404 -15.62 -22.11 -2.35
CA ARG A 404 -15.25 -21.29 -1.17
C ARG A 404 -14.42 -22.00 -0.09
N PHE A 405 -14.24 -23.32 -0.16
CA PHE A 405 -13.65 -24.11 0.93
C PHE A 405 -12.27 -24.73 0.65
N LYS A 406 -11.72 -24.61 -0.56
CA LYS A 406 -10.43 -25.26 -0.91
C LYS A 406 -9.16 -24.47 -0.56
N ASP A 407 -9.20 -23.14 -0.52
CA ASP A 407 -8.03 -22.29 -0.24
C ASP A 407 -7.69 -22.17 1.27
N LYS A 408 -7.87 -23.24 2.06
CA LYS A 408 -7.78 -23.19 3.53
C LYS A 408 -6.42 -23.56 4.13
N GLU A 409 -5.45 -23.99 3.33
CA GLU A 409 -4.13 -24.44 3.82
C GLU A 409 -3.04 -23.35 3.83
N MET A 410 -3.35 -22.09 3.48
CA MET A 410 -2.34 -21.01 3.53
C MET A 410 -2.87 -19.63 3.96
N VAL A 411 -3.82 -19.60 4.90
CA VAL A 411 -4.29 -18.36 5.56
C VAL A 411 -4.32 -18.54 7.08
N ASP A 412 -3.14 -18.61 7.71
CA ASP A 412 -2.99 -18.51 9.17
C ASP A 412 -2.05 -17.36 9.56
N SER A 413 -2.57 -16.15 9.44
CA SER A 413 -2.16 -14.95 10.18
C SER A 413 -3.15 -13.81 9.85
N SER A 414 -3.74 -13.22 10.87
CA SER A 414 -4.69 -12.09 10.79
C SER A 414 -5.92 -12.28 9.88
N LEU A 415 -6.78 -13.24 10.20
CA LEU A 415 -8.21 -13.12 9.86
C LEU A 415 -8.81 -11.97 10.67
N SER A 416 -8.76 -10.74 10.13
CA SER A 416 -9.61 -9.66 10.65
C SER A 416 -11.06 -10.11 10.60
N VAL A 417 -11.73 -10.06 11.75
CA VAL A 417 -13.14 -10.44 11.89
C VAL A 417 -14.04 -9.42 11.16
N TRP A 418 -13.60 -8.16 11.13
CA TRP A 418 -14.23 -7.03 10.46
C TRP A 418 -13.72 -6.83 9.04
N GLU A 419 -14.59 -6.33 8.16
CA GLU A 419 -14.29 -6.12 6.72
C GLU A 419 -13.18 -5.10 6.46
N ASP A 420 -13.04 -4.12 7.36
CA ASP A 420 -12.09 -3.02 7.34
C ASP A 420 -11.91 -2.44 8.76
N ASP A 421 -10.88 -1.60 8.95
CA ASP A 421 -10.54 -1.02 10.26
C ASP A 421 -11.52 0.09 10.73
N ASP A 422 -12.27 0.74 9.83
CA ASP A 422 -13.24 1.78 10.20
C ASP A 422 -14.52 1.14 10.76
N THR A 423 -15.02 0.10 10.08
CA THR A 423 -16.08 -0.79 10.58
C THR A 423 -15.66 -1.40 11.90
N ARG A 424 -14.44 -1.91 12.03
CA ARG A 424 -13.90 -2.39 13.31
C ARG A 424 -13.95 -1.29 14.38
N SER A 425 -13.47 -0.09 14.08
CA SER A 425 -13.47 1.02 15.04
C SER A 425 -14.89 1.45 15.42
N PHE A 426 -15.88 1.31 14.52
CA PHE A 426 -17.28 1.60 14.81
C PHE A 426 -17.92 0.64 15.83
N TYR A 427 -17.50 -0.62 15.89
CA TYR A 427 -18.03 -1.57 16.88
C TYR A 427 -17.15 -1.75 18.12
N GLU A 428 -15.82 -1.63 18.01
CA GLU A 428 -14.88 -1.84 19.12
C GLU A 428 -14.48 -0.55 19.86
N THR A 429 -14.51 0.62 19.21
CA THR A 429 -14.03 1.88 19.81
C THR A 429 -15.20 2.78 20.23
N LEU A 430 -15.69 2.56 21.46
CA LEU A 430 -16.74 3.36 22.11
C LEU A 430 -16.13 4.48 22.98
N PRO A 431 -16.73 5.68 23.07
CA PRO A 431 -16.38 6.69 24.06
C PRO A 431 -16.58 6.20 25.50
N ASP A 432 -15.58 6.39 26.37
CA ASP A 432 -15.70 6.07 27.80
C ASP A 432 -16.40 7.20 28.57
N LEU A 433 -17.73 7.14 28.65
CA LEU A 433 -18.52 8.13 29.39
C LEU A 433 -18.10 8.26 30.86
N LYS A 434 -17.50 7.23 31.49
CA LYS A 434 -17.06 7.31 32.91
C LYS A 434 -15.84 8.20 33.08
N ALA A 435 -15.02 8.37 32.03
CA ALA A 435 -13.86 9.26 32.03
C ALA A 435 -14.24 10.73 31.75
N PHE A 436 -15.30 10.96 30.97
CA PHE A 436 -15.69 12.31 30.54
C PHE A 436 -16.74 12.99 31.44
N ILE A 437 -17.49 12.24 32.25
CA ILE A 437 -18.67 12.73 32.96
C ILE A 437 -18.46 12.68 34.49
N PRO A 438 -18.80 13.73 35.26
CA PRO A 438 -18.71 13.71 36.72
C PRO A 438 -19.50 12.56 37.35
N GLY A 439 -18.83 11.73 38.16
CA GLY A 439 -19.39 10.49 38.74
C GLY A 439 -20.64 10.63 39.60
N ILE A 440 -21.08 11.86 39.91
CA ILE A 440 -22.35 12.16 40.57
C ILE A 440 -23.53 11.83 39.64
N LEU A 441 -23.41 12.09 38.33
CA LEU A 441 -24.51 12.00 37.35
C LEU A 441 -24.97 10.56 37.02
N PHE A 442 -24.20 9.54 37.41
CA PHE A 442 -24.54 8.13 37.18
C PHE A 442 -24.48 7.26 38.45
N LYS A 443 -24.14 7.83 39.61
CA LYS A 443 -24.07 7.09 40.89
C LYS A 443 -25.42 6.48 41.31
N ASP A 444 -26.50 7.21 41.07
CA ASP A 444 -27.86 6.78 41.38
C ASP A 444 -28.46 5.86 40.29
N SER A 445 -27.79 5.74 39.14
CA SER A 445 -28.20 4.90 38.01
C SER A 445 -27.43 3.58 37.92
N SER A 446 -26.45 3.35 38.80
CA SER A 446 -25.56 2.18 38.80
C SER A 446 -25.72 1.25 40.01
N GLN A 447 -26.82 1.35 40.76
CA GLN A 447 -27.16 0.38 41.80
C GLN A 447 -27.95 -0.82 41.25
N ALA A 448 -27.22 -1.89 40.91
CA ALA A 448 -27.72 -3.24 40.62
C ALA A 448 -26.63 -4.28 41.02
N PRO A 449 -26.98 -5.56 41.26
CA PRO A 449 -26.26 -6.39 42.23
C PRO A 449 -24.93 -6.99 41.77
N SER A 450 -24.19 -7.52 42.75
CA SER A 450 -22.84 -8.08 42.62
C SER A 450 -22.75 -9.34 41.74
N GLN A 451 -21.62 -9.48 41.05
CA GLN A 451 -21.29 -10.51 40.04
C GLN A 451 -21.44 -11.99 40.47
N SER A 452 -21.78 -12.30 41.72
CA SER A 452 -22.07 -13.68 42.16
C SER A 452 -23.45 -14.16 41.72
N GLU A 453 -24.46 -13.28 41.68
CA GLU A 453 -25.83 -13.63 41.27
C GLU A 453 -25.95 -13.90 39.76
N ALA A 454 -25.02 -13.39 38.95
CA ALA A 454 -25.04 -13.56 37.50
C ALA A 454 -24.74 -14.99 37.04
N ILE A 455 -24.04 -15.79 37.86
CA ILE A 455 -23.72 -17.19 37.56
C ILE A 455 -24.90 -18.09 37.96
N GLU A 456 -25.50 -17.87 39.14
CA GLU A 456 -26.73 -18.57 39.54
C GLU A 456 -27.89 -18.25 38.58
N LYS A 457 -28.04 -16.99 38.13
CA LYS A 457 -29.03 -16.64 37.09
C LYS A 457 -28.77 -17.28 35.74
N LEU A 458 -27.51 -17.49 35.33
CA LEU A 458 -27.22 -18.22 34.10
C LEU A 458 -27.62 -19.70 34.20
N GLU A 459 -27.54 -20.29 35.40
CA GLU A 459 -27.94 -21.69 35.66
C GLU A 459 -29.48 -21.82 35.82
N GLU A 460 -30.15 -20.83 36.40
CA GLU A 460 -31.62 -20.69 36.37
C GLU A 460 -32.15 -20.41 34.95
N ASP A 461 -31.51 -19.53 34.16
CA ASP A 461 -31.92 -19.24 32.79
C ASP A 461 -31.75 -20.47 31.88
N LEU A 462 -30.66 -21.24 32.03
CA LEU A 462 -30.47 -22.50 31.27
C LEU A 462 -31.51 -23.57 31.64
N SER A 463 -31.89 -23.67 32.91
CA SER A 463 -32.91 -24.64 33.35
C SER A 463 -34.34 -24.18 33.05
N GLN A 464 -34.63 -22.87 33.03
CA GLN A 464 -35.89 -22.34 32.49
C GLN A 464 -35.99 -22.50 30.97
N LEU A 465 -34.88 -22.43 30.23
CA LEU A 465 -34.85 -22.68 28.79
C LEU A 465 -35.15 -24.15 28.43
N GLU A 466 -34.76 -25.12 29.27
CA GLU A 466 -35.18 -26.52 29.10
C GLU A 466 -36.68 -26.73 29.38
N ILE A 467 -37.32 -25.87 30.18
CA ILE A 467 -38.76 -25.91 30.47
C ILE A 467 -39.56 -25.18 29.37
N GLU A 468 -39.12 -24.01 28.89
CA GLU A 468 -39.76 -23.31 27.75
C GLU A 468 -39.70 -24.14 26.46
N ASP A 469 -38.62 -24.92 26.23
CA ASP A 469 -38.52 -25.86 25.10
C ASP A 469 -39.59 -26.98 25.18
N VAL A 470 -40.14 -27.29 26.36
CA VAL A 470 -41.23 -28.27 26.53
C VAL A 470 -42.59 -27.59 26.34
N GLU A 471 -42.87 -26.47 27.01
CA GLU A 471 -44.16 -25.78 26.89
C GLU A 471 -44.45 -25.29 25.44
N LEU A 472 -43.44 -24.77 24.73
CA LEU A 472 -43.62 -24.37 23.32
C LEU A 472 -43.88 -25.56 22.40
N ASN A 473 -43.27 -26.73 22.67
CA ASN A 473 -43.51 -27.95 21.90
C ASN A 473 -44.88 -28.59 22.20
N GLU A 474 -45.43 -28.42 23.41
CA GLU A 474 -46.80 -28.86 23.73
C GLU A 474 -47.85 -27.96 23.07
N VAL A 475 -47.69 -26.63 23.13
CA VAL A 475 -48.59 -25.67 22.45
C VAL A 475 -48.55 -25.83 20.92
N MET A 476 -47.41 -26.23 20.33
CA MET A 476 -47.34 -26.52 18.90
C MET A 476 -48.06 -27.81 18.48
N LYS A 477 -48.24 -28.79 19.38
CA LYS A 477 -49.00 -30.03 19.09
C LYS A 477 -50.51 -29.85 19.17
N GLU A 478 -51.02 -29.07 20.13
CA GLU A 478 -52.46 -28.82 20.25
C GLU A 478 -53.04 -28.07 19.03
N GLY A 479 -52.20 -27.41 18.24
CA GLY A 479 -52.60 -26.72 17.01
C GLY A 479 -52.96 -27.62 15.82
N GLU A 480 -52.64 -28.92 15.85
CA GLU A 480 -52.85 -29.83 14.69
C GLU A 480 -54.08 -30.75 14.80
N GLU A 481 -54.64 -31.00 16.00
CA GLU A 481 -55.75 -31.98 16.16
C GLU A 481 -57.18 -31.41 15.99
N LEU A 482 -57.37 -30.09 15.84
CA LEU A 482 -58.70 -29.48 15.72
C LEU A 482 -59.11 -29.14 14.27
N LYS A 483 -59.33 -30.20 13.46
CA LYS A 483 -60.02 -30.10 12.15
C LYS A 483 -60.95 -31.28 11.82
N GLU A 484 -61.94 -31.57 12.67
CA GLU A 484 -63.16 -32.27 12.21
C GLU A 484 -64.35 -32.15 13.19
N SER A 485 -65.15 -31.07 13.09
CA SER A 485 -66.61 -31.04 13.32
C SER A 485 -67.14 -29.59 13.39
N GLU A 486 -68.31 -29.32 12.83
CA GLU A 486 -68.97 -28.00 12.89
C GLU A 486 -69.74 -27.74 14.21
N ASP A 487 -70.06 -26.46 14.41
CA ASP A 487 -71.11 -25.86 15.24
C ASP A 487 -70.90 -25.52 16.74
N ALA A 488 -71.07 -24.21 17.01
CA ALA A 488 -71.57 -23.53 18.21
C ALA A 488 -70.99 -23.80 19.62
N LYS A 489 -70.12 -22.89 20.11
CA LYS A 489 -70.46 -21.88 21.16
C LYS A 489 -69.29 -20.98 21.58
N GLU A 490 -69.61 -19.84 22.18
CA GLU A 490 -68.69 -18.89 22.81
C GLU A 490 -67.98 -19.49 24.04
N GLU A 491 -66.69 -19.23 24.23
CA GLU A 491 -66.18 -18.59 25.47
C GLU A 491 -64.71 -18.12 25.33
N SER A 492 -64.46 -16.90 25.82
CA SER A 492 -63.19 -16.19 26.07
C SER A 492 -61.86 -16.73 25.50
N LYS A 493 -61.32 -16.01 24.50
CA LYS A 493 -59.86 -15.82 24.35
C LYS A 493 -59.46 -14.42 24.83
N VAL A 494 -58.39 -14.34 25.63
CA VAL A 494 -57.74 -13.08 26.00
C VAL A 494 -56.65 -12.80 24.97
N ASP A 495 -56.77 -11.71 24.21
CA ASP A 495 -55.81 -11.37 23.15
C ASP A 495 -54.48 -10.83 23.73
N GLU A 496 -53.38 -11.55 23.50
CA GLU A 496 -52.02 -10.96 23.53
C GLU A 496 -51.92 -9.94 22.37
N LYS A 497 -52.05 -8.65 22.70
CA LYS A 497 -51.92 -7.55 21.72
C LYS A 497 -50.48 -7.33 21.27
N ASP A 498 -50.33 -6.82 20.05
CA ASP A 498 -49.04 -6.39 19.51
C ASP A 498 -48.47 -5.25 20.37
N LEU A 499 -47.26 -5.47 20.92
CA LEU A 499 -46.60 -4.51 21.81
C LEU A 499 -46.25 -3.20 21.07
N THR A 500 -45.92 -3.29 19.78
CA THR A 500 -45.59 -2.16 18.91
C THR A 500 -46.84 -1.35 18.59
N GLU A 501 -47.96 -1.98 18.22
CA GLU A 501 -49.23 -1.26 18.00
C GLU A 501 -49.77 -0.62 19.28
N THR A 502 -49.68 -1.32 20.42
CA THR A 502 -50.13 -0.81 21.72
C THR A 502 -49.35 0.45 22.13
N LEU A 503 -48.01 0.43 21.96
CA LEU A 503 -47.15 1.58 22.27
C LEU A 503 -47.32 2.74 21.27
N MET A 504 -47.75 2.50 20.03
CA MET A 504 -48.11 3.56 19.09
C MET A 504 -49.47 4.20 19.44
N GLN A 505 -50.47 3.41 19.85
CA GLN A 505 -51.76 3.94 20.33
C GLN A 505 -51.60 4.81 21.59
N ASP A 506 -50.73 4.41 22.52
CA ASP A 506 -50.36 5.21 23.70
C ASP A 506 -49.69 6.57 23.36
N LEU A 507 -49.11 6.71 22.16
CA LEU A 507 -48.47 7.95 21.69
C LEU A 507 -49.44 8.89 20.94
N GLU A 508 -50.46 8.35 20.30
CA GLU A 508 -51.51 9.13 19.61
C GLU A 508 -52.65 9.56 20.55
N GLY A 509 -52.82 8.88 21.70
CA GLY A 509 -53.95 9.05 22.62
C GLY A 509 -53.94 10.25 23.58
N THR A 510 -53.15 11.31 23.35
CA THR A 510 -53.16 12.51 24.22
C THR A 510 -54.10 13.60 23.71
N ASP A 511 -55.40 13.48 24.02
CA ASP A 511 -56.37 14.56 23.88
C ASP A 511 -56.25 15.55 25.08
N PRO A 512 -56.28 16.88 24.93
CA PRO A 512 -55.82 17.81 25.99
C PRO A 512 -56.73 17.99 27.21
N ASP A 513 -57.99 17.54 27.19
CA ASP A 513 -59.03 17.95 28.15
C ASP A 513 -59.71 16.77 28.89
N CYS A 514 -59.00 16.13 29.82
CA CYS A 514 -59.66 15.52 31.00
C CYS A 514 -58.70 15.25 32.17
N VAL A 515 -58.92 15.95 33.29
CA VAL A 515 -58.23 15.72 34.58
C VAL A 515 -59.24 15.30 35.64
N PRO A 516 -59.07 14.14 36.27
CA PRO A 516 -59.47 13.91 37.66
C PRO A 516 -58.25 14.20 38.56
N ALA A 517 -58.40 15.14 39.49
CA ALA A 517 -57.34 15.52 40.41
C ALA A 517 -57.01 14.41 41.43
N ILE A 518 -55.72 14.24 41.71
CA ILE A 518 -55.23 13.72 42.99
C ILE A 518 -54.12 14.68 43.43
N ASP A 519 -54.37 15.40 44.53
CA ASP A 519 -53.43 16.35 45.10
C ASP A 519 -52.23 15.65 45.75
N THR A 520 -51.01 16.16 45.51
CA THR A 520 -50.01 16.35 46.59
C THR A 520 -48.86 17.26 46.15
N GLU A 521 -48.91 18.50 46.67
CA GLU A 521 -47.83 19.42 47.00
C GLU A 521 -46.91 20.00 45.89
N GLU A 522 -46.85 21.33 45.88
CA GLU A 522 -46.11 22.16 44.93
C GLU A 522 -44.65 22.36 45.35
N ASP A 523 -43.71 22.10 44.45
CA ASP A 523 -42.64 23.07 44.12
C ASP A 523 -41.86 22.63 42.85
N SER A 524 -41.36 23.59 42.06
CA SER A 524 -40.50 23.43 40.84
C SER A 524 -41.14 23.14 39.44
N THR A 525 -42.42 23.47 39.23
CA THR A 525 -43.16 23.18 37.96
C THR A 525 -42.62 23.82 36.66
N SER A 526 -41.73 24.82 36.70
CA SER A 526 -41.18 25.46 35.49
C SER A 526 -39.99 24.73 34.85
N ILE A 527 -39.22 23.96 35.62
CA ILE A 527 -38.03 23.24 35.13
C ILE A 527 -38.45 21.91 34.46
N SER A 528 -39.52 21.29 34.95
CA SER A 528 -40.06 20.02 34.43
C SER A 528 -40.57 20.14 32.98
N SER A 529 -41.30 21.21 32.66
CA SER A 529 -41.85 21.43 31.31
C SER A 529 -40.77 21.72 30.27
N ALA A 530 -39.76 22.53 30.63
CA ALA A 530 -38.60 22.78 29.77
C ALA A 530 -37.83 21.48 29.46
N ASN A 531 -37.57 20.65 30.47
CA ASN A 531 -36.91 19.35 30.29
C ASN A 531 -37.72 18.37 29.43
N LYS A 532 -39.06 18.41 29.50
CA LYS A 532 -39.93 17.62 28.61
C LYS A 532 -39.76 18.03 27.14
N VAL A 533 -39.77 19.34 26.84
CA VAL A 533 -39.59 19.86 25.47
C VAL A 533 -38.18 19.57 24.94
N LEU A 534 -37.15 19.69 25.78
CA LEU A 534 -35.78 19.34 25.42
C LEU A 534 -35.64 17.85 25.08
N LEU A 535 -36.28 16.96 25.86
CA LEU A 535 -36.29 15.53 25.56
C LEU A 535 -37.03 15.22 24.25
N GLU A 536 -38.20 15.82 24.00
CA GLU A 536 -38.98 15.57 22.78
C GLU A 536 -38.24 16.07 21.52
N SER A 537 -37.53 17.20 21.63
CA SER A 537 -36.60 17.68 20.60
C SER A 537 -35.43 16.71 20.38
N PHE A 538 -34.82 16.20 21.45
CA PHE A 538 -33.73 15.22 21.40
C PHE A 538 -34.16 13.89 20.76
N LEU A 539 -35.31 13.33 21.14
CA LEU A 539 -35.82 12.09 20.55
C LEU A 539 -36.14 12.26 19.06
N THR A 540 -36.60 13.45 18.65
CA THR A 540 -36.78 13.78 17.23
C THR A 540 -35.43 13.87 16.49
N SER A 541 -34.38 14.42 17.12
CA SER A 541 -33.07 14.55 16.50
C SER A 541 -32.35 13.21 16.30
N LEU A 542 -32.64 12.18 17.10
CA LEU A 542 -32.10 10.82 16.94
C LEU A 542 -32.36 10.23 15.54
N LEU A 543 -33.49 10.55 14.91
CA LEU A 543 -33.84 10.10 13.55
C LEU A 543 -32.88 10.63 12.44
N HIS A 544 -32.06 11.62 12.80
CA HIS A 544 -31.04 12.25 11.95
C HIS A 544 -29.60 11.91 12.38
N CYS A 545 -29.39 11.11 13.43
CA CYS A 545 -28.06 10.69 13.90
C CYS A 545 -27.49 9.52 13.05
N VAL A 546 -27.19 9.81 11.79
CA VAL A 546 -26.74 8.83 10.76
C VAL A 546 -25.22 8.74 10.57
N ASN A 547 -24.43 9.18 11.55
CA ASN A 547 -22.98 9.01 11.56
C ASN A 547 -22.44 8.81 12.98
N ARG A 548 -21.17 8.41 13.08
CA ARG A 548 -20.49 8.08 14.34
C ARG A 548 -20.38 9.27 15.28
N GLU A 549 -19.97 10.42 14.77
CA GLU A 549 -19.65 11.61 15.57
C GLU A 549 -20.91 12.20 16.20
N ILE A 550 -22.02 12.27 15.44
CA ILE A 550 -23.30 12.80 15.93
C ILE A 550 -23.92 11.84 16.95
N ILE A 551 -23.89 10.51 16.72
CA ILE A 551 -24.48 9.57 17.68
C ILE A 551 -23.69 9.48 18.99
N ASP A 552 -22.34 9.54 18.91
CA ASP A 552 -21.47 9.62 20.08
C ASP A 552 -21.74 10.91 20.88
N GLN A 553 -21.87 12.04 20.19
CA GLN A 553 -22.18 13.33 20.81
C GLN A 553 -23.59 13.38 21.42
N ALA A 554 -24.58 12.74 20.78
CA ALA A 554 -25.93 12.59 21.32
C ALA A 554 -25.94 11.74 22.61
N ALA A 555 -25.12 10.69 22.69
CA ALA A 555 -25.00 9.87 23.90
C ALA A 555 -24.40 10.67 25.07
N ILE A 556 -23.39 11.50 24.80
CA ILE A 556 -22.81 12.42 25.78
C ILE A 556 -23.85 13.46 26.23
N ASP A 557 -24.57 14.09 25.29
CA ASP A 557 -25.59 15.11 25.57
C ASP A 557 -26.73 14.54 26.44
N PHE A 558 -27.26 13.36 26.08
CA PHE A 558 -28.27 12.68 26.88
C PHE A 558 -27.76 12.38 28.30
N CYS A 559 -26.53 11.87 28.43
CA CYS A 559 -25.97 11.51 29.72
C CYS A 559 -25.67 12.73 30.63
N MET A 560 -25.34 13.89 30.04
CA MET A 560 -25.09 15.14 30.77
C MET A 560 -26.37 15.87 31.16
N ASN A 561 -27.32 16.00 30.21
CA ASN A 561 -28.40 16.97 30.30
C ASN A 561 -29.79 16.35 30.50
N LEU A 562 -29.98 15.07 30.11
CA LEU A 562 -31.31 14.44 30.06
C LEU A 562 -31.42 13.13 30.87
N ASN A 563 -30.36 12.67 31.54
CA ASN A 563 -30.33 11.41 32.28
C ASN A 563 -31.23 11.44 33.54
N THR A 564 -32.48 11.04 33.37
CA THR A 564 -33.41 10.77 34.48
C THR A 564 -34.18 9.47 34.21
N ARG A 565 -34.61 8.76 35.27
CA ARG A 565 -35.34 7.49 35.14
C ARG A 565 -36.59 7.57 34.23
N PRO A 566 -37.43 8.64 34.27
CA PRO A 566 -38.53 8.80 33.31
C PRO A 566 -38.04 9.01 31.86
N ASN A 567 -36.98 9.78 31.66
CA ASN A 567 -36.42 10.06 30.33
C ASN A 567 -35.81 8.80 29.70
N ARG A 568 -35.14 7.95 30.50
CA ARG A 568 -34.61 6.66 30.04
C ARG A 568 -35.71 5.72 29.56
N LYS A 569 -36.85 5.65 30.26
CA LYS A 569 -38.03 4.88 29.80
C LYS A 569 -38.61 5.41 28.48
N LYS A 570 -38.69 6.74 28.31
CA LYS A 570 -39.12 7.36 27.05
C LYS A 570 -38.14 7.09 25.91
N LEU A 571 -36.83 7.18 26.17
CA LEU A 571 -35.76 6.86 25.24
C LEU A 571 -35.85 5.41 24.76
N VAL A 572 -35.97 4.43 25.66
CA VAL A 572 -36.09 3.01 25.29
C VAL A 572 -37.28 2.77 24.36
N ARG A 573 -38.46 3.34 24.67
CA ARG A 573 -39.63 3.28 23.78
C ARG A 573 -39.36 3.89 22.41
N SER A 574 -38.73 5.07 22.37
CA SER A 574 -38.39 5.76 21.11
C SER A 574 -37.36 5.01 20.26
N LEU A 575 -36.43 4.28 20.89
CA LEU A 575 -35.48 3.42 20.19
C LEU A 575 -36.17 2.16 19.65
N PHE A 576 -37.03 1.52 20.44
CA PHE A 576 -37.79 0.33 20.06
C PHE A 576 -38.76 0.60 18.89
N LEU A 577 -39.43 1.75 18.89
CA LEU A 577 -40.36 2.20 17.85
C LEU A 577 -39.66 2.81 16.61
N VAL A 578 -38.42 2.40 16.32
CA VAL A 578 -37.71 2.78 15.10
C VAL A 578 -38.53 2.41 13.85
N PRO A 579 -38.74 3.34 12.90
CA PRO A 579 -39.55 3.04 11.71
C PRO A 579 -38.96 1.87 10.92
N ARG A 580 -39.81 0.90 10.52
CA ARG A 580 -39.38 -0.28 9.74
C ARG A 580 -38.74 0.05 8.39
N THR A 581 -38.97 1.26 7.88
CA THR A 581 -38.35 1.83 6.68
C THR A 581 -36.96 2.43 6.91
N ARG A 582 -36.52 2.60 8.17
CA ARG A 582 -35.25 3.23 8.57
C ARG A 582 -34.31 2.24 9.25
N LEU A 583 -34.08 1.10 8.60
CA LEU A 583 -33.14 0.06 9.05
C LEU A 583 -31.68 0.57 9.12
N ASP A 584 -31.37 1.67 8.44
CA ASP A 584 -30.09 2.38 8.51
C ASP A 584 -29.77 2.95 9.90
N LEU A 585 -30.77 3.17 10.76
CA LEU A 585 -30.57 3.69 12.11
C LEU A 585 -30.15 2.61 13.13
N LEU A 586 -30.36 1.32 12.84
CA LEU A 586 -30.15 0.23 13.81
C LEU A 586 -28.70 0.12 14.33
N PRO A 587 -27.64 0.26 13.50
CA PRO A 587 -26.26 0.24 13.99
C PRO A 587 -25.95 1.42 14.89
N PHE A 588 -26.46 2.62 14.56
CA PHE A 588 -26.27 3.83 15.36
C PHE A 588 -27.02 3.75 16.69
N TYR A 589 -28.28 3.31 16.69
CA TYR A 589 -29.06 3.11 17.91
C TYR A 589 -28.43 2.04 18.82
N SER A 590 -27.90 0.97 18.24
CA SER A 590 -27.17 -0.06 18.99
C SER A 590 -25.86 0.47 19.58
N ARG A 591 -25.11 1.30 18.83
CA ARG A 591 -23.92 2.01 19.33
C ARG A 591 -24.27 2.95 20.48
N PHE A 592 -25.33 3.74 20.34
CA PHE A 592 -25.84 4.65 21.37
C PHE A 592 -26.14 3.93 22.68
N VAL A 593 -26.89 2.81 22.62
CA VAL A 593 -27.19 1.97 23.79
C VAL A 593 -25.91 1.38 24.39
N ALA A 594 -24.97 0.91 23.56
CA ALA A 594 -23.69 0.38 24.03
C ALA A 594 -22.82 1.42 24.76
N ILE A 595 -22.88 2.69 24.34
CA ILE A 595 -22.17 3.82 24.99
C ILE A 595 -22.81 4.17 26.33
N LEU A 596 -24.14 4.10 26.45
CA LEU A 596 -24.86 4.38 27.70
C LEU A 596 -24.78 3.24 28.72
N ASN A 597 -24.71 1.98 28.27
CA ASN A 597 -24.77 0.78 29.10
C ASN A 597 -23.81 0.78 30.32
N PRO A 598 -22.53 1.23 30.24
CA PRO A 598 -21.65 1.31 31.40
C PRO A 598 -22.16 2.21 32.55
N CYS A 599 -22.97 3.23 32.23
CA CYS A 599 -23.44 4.26 33.18
C CYS A 599 -24.91 4.11 33.57
N MET A 600 -25.74 3.54 32.68
CA MET A 600 -27.18 3.32 32.87
C MET A 600 -27.60 2.01 32.19
N GLN A 601 -27.41 0.90 32.90
CA GLN A 601 -27.68 -0.45 32.38
C GLN A 601 -29.16 -0.69 32.08
N ASP A 602 -30.07 0.04 32.75
CA ASP A 602 -31.51 -0.09 32.59
C ASP A 602 -32.00 0.21 31.15
N VAL A 603 -31.31 1.11 30.44
CA VAL A 603 -31.59 1.39 29.01
C VAL A 603 -31.36 0.15 28.14
N ALA A 604 -30.27 -0.58 28.41
CA ALA A 604 -29.91 -1.78 27.67
C ALA A 604 -30.82 -2.96 28.02
N THR A 605 -31.06 -3.21 29.32
CA THR A 605 -31.90 -4.34 29.78
C THR A 605 -33.34 -4.19 29.33
N ASP A 606 -33.93 -3.00 29.43
CA ASP A 606 -35.32 -2.77 29.04
C ASP A 606 -35.50 -2.92 27.52
N LEU A 607 -34.58 -2.40 26.70
CA LEU A 607 -34.63 -2.55 25.24
C LEU A 607 -34.46 -4.01 24.79
N VAL A 608 -33.51 -4.74 25.38
CA VAL A 608 -33.31 -6.18 25.10
C VAL A 608 -34.56 -6.98 25.49
N SER A 609 -35.19 -6.68 26.63
CA SER A 609 -36.43 -7.31 27.07
C SER A 609 -37.58 -7.07 26.09
N MET A 610 -37.77 -5.83 25.64
CA MET A 610 -38.81 -5.49 24.64
C MET A 610 -38.57 -6.20 23.30
N LEU A 611 -37.33 -6.25 22.81
CA LEU A 611 -37.00 -6.95 21.56
C LEU A 611 -37.21 -8.47 21.66
N LYS A 612 -36.94 -9.09 22.82
CA LYS A 612 -37.26 -10.51 23.07
C LYS A 612 -38.76 -10.79 23.01
N GLN A 613 -39.58 -9.91 23.61
CA GLN A 613 -41.04 -10.03 23.61
C GLN A 613 -41.61 -9.88 22.19
N ASP A 614 -41.17 -8.85 21.46
CA ASP A 614 -41.53 -8.60 20.05
C ASP A 614 -41.12 -9.79 19.15
N PHE A 615 -39.95 -10.36 19.37
CA PHE A 615 -39.47 -11.56 18.69
C PHE A 615 -40.32 -12.82 18.99
N LYS A 616 -40.61 -13.11 20.27
CA LYS A 616 -41.51 -14.23 20.67
C LYS A 616 -42.90 -14.05 20.04
N PHE A 617 -43.44 -12.83 20.03
CA PHE A 617 -44.71 -12.50 19.37
C PHE A 617 -44.68 -12.72 17.85
N HIS A 618 -43.60 -12.31 17.18
CA HIS A 618 -43.42 -12.50 15.73
C HIS A 618 -43.28 -13.97 15.31
N ILE A 619 -42.80 -14.86 16.19
CA ILE A 619 -42.83 -16.32 15.97
C ILE A 619 -44.25 -16.87 16.15
N LYS A 620 -44.97 -16.49 17.22
CA LYS A 620 -46.36 -16.92 17.45
C LYS A 620 -47.30 -16.50 16.30
N LYS A 621 -47.14 -15.29 15.74
CA LYS A 621 -47.97 -14.79 14.63
C LYS A 621 -47.51 -15.33 13.28
N LYS A 622 -48.17 -16.39 12.81
CA LYS A 622 -47.92 -17.04 11.49
C LYS A 622 -48.38 -16.23 10.25
N ASP A 623 -48.77 -14.96 10.39
CA ASP A 623 -49.10 -14.10 9.25
C ASP A 623 -47.82 -13.59 8.55
N GLN A 624 -47.89 -13.38 7.23
CA GLN A 624 -46.82 -12.86 6.39
C GLN A 624 -46.93 -11.34 6.13
N ILE A 625 -48.10 -10.72 6.37
CA ILE A 625 -48.39 -9.32 6.00
C ILE A 625 -47.39 -8.29 6.59
N ASN A 626 -46.80 -8.56 7.75
CA ASN A 626 -45.89 -7.65 8.46
C ASN A 626 -44.41 -8.09 8.45
N ILE A 627 -43.92 -8.72 7.38
CA ILE A 627 -42.53 -9.21 7.30
C ILE A 627 -41.47 -8.11 7.53
N GLU A 628 -41.69 -6.88 7.08
CA GLU A 628 -40.81 -5.72 7.34
C GLU A 628 -40.60 -5.47 8.85
N SER A 629 -41.67 -5.60 9.66
CA SER A 629 -41.59 -5.44 11.11
C SER A 629 -40.79 -6.58 11.74
N LYS A 630 -40.98 -7.82 11.27
CA LYS A 630 -40.18 -8.98 11.72
C LYS A 630 -38.69 -8.81 11.40
N VAL A 631 -38.37 -8.30 10.21
CA VAL A 631 -37.01 -8.00 9.76
C VAL A 631 -36.36 -6.88 10.59
N LYS A 632 -37.09 -5.79 10.91
CA LYS A 632 -36.66 -4.73 11.84
C LYS A 632 -36.17 -5.33 13.16
N THR A 633 -36.97 -6.19 13.78
CA THR A 633 -36.69 -6.76 15.11
C THR A 633 -35.45 -7.67 15.09
N VAL A 634 -35.31 -8.58 14.12
CA VAL A 634 -34.14 -9.46 14.05
C VAL A 634 -32.85 -8.74 13.68
N ARG A 635 -32.89 -7.73 12.80
CA ARG A 635 -31.72 -6.89 12.49
C ARG A 635 -31.28 -6.09 13.71
N PHE A 636 -32.21 -5.55 14.50
CA PHE A 636 -31.87 -4.80 15.72
C PHE A 636 -31.23 -5.71 16.79
N ILE A 637 -31.76 -6.92 16.98
CA ILE A 637 -31.11 -7.95 17.83
C ILE A 637 -29.68 -8.22 17.33
N GLY A 638 -29.50 -8.43 16.02
CA GLY A 638 -28.18 -8.69 15.43
C GLY A 638 -27.16 -7.56 15.65
N GLU A 639 -27.57 -6.29 15.52
CA GLU A 639 -26.71 -5.14 15.80
C GLU A 639 -26.32 -5.04 17.28
N LEU A 640 -27.26 -5.28 18.20
CA LEU A 640 -26.98 -5.30 19.64
C LEU A 640 -26.03 -6.45 20.05
N VAL A 641 -26.02 -7.59 19.34
CA VAL A 641 -25.04 -8.67 19.55
C VAL A 641 -23.63 -8.23 19.14
N LYS A 642 -23.46 -7.47 18.05
CA LYS A 642 -22.15 -6.94 17.64
C LYS A 642 -21.51 -6.07 18.73
N PHE A 643 -22.32 -5.23 19.38
CA PHE A 643 -21.91 -4.39 20.50
C PHE A 643 -21.81 -5.13 21.85
N LYS A 644 -22.07 -6.44 21.90
CA LYS A 644 -22.08 -7.26 23.13
C LYS A 644 -23.11 -6.79 24.17
N VAL A 645 -24.17 -6.12 23.72
CA VAL A 645 -25.31 -5.70 24.56
C VAL A 645 -26.34 -6.82 24.65
N PHE A 646 -26.60 -7.51 23.54
CA PHE A 646 -27.45 -8.70 23.49
C PHE A 646 -26.59 -9.97 23.62
N PRO A 647 -26.89 -10.91 24.56
CA PRO A 647 -26.11 -12.13 24.75
C PRO A 647 -26.06 -13.05 23.52
N LYS A 648 -24.87 -13.61 23.24
CA LYS A 648 -24.66 -14.54 22.11
C LYS A 648 -25.47 -15.83 22.23
N SER A 649 -25.61 -16.38 23.44
CA SER A 649 -26.40 -17.58 23.74
C SER A 649 -27.86 -17.39 23.34
N GLU A 650 -28.45 -16.26 23.71
CA GLU A 650 -29.83 -15.90 23.40
C GLU A 650 -30.04 -15.66 21.91
N ALA A 651 -29.06 -15.06 21.21
CA ALA A 651 -29.15 -14.88 19.76
C ALA A 651 -29.07 -16.21 18.99
N LEU A 652 -28.30 -17.19 19.50
CA LEU A 652 -28.32 -18.57 18.98
C LEU A 652 -29.64 -19.27 19.30
N PHE A 653 -30.26 -19.01 20.46
CA PHE A 653 -31.58 -19.53 20.78
C PHE A 653 -32.67 -18.94 19.88
N CYS A 654 -32.63 -17.63 19.59
CA CYS A 654 -33.47 -17.00 18.56
C CYS A 654 -33.30 -17.69 17.20
N LEU A 655 -32.06 -17.97 16.78
CA LEU A 655 -31.80 -18.70 15.53
C LEU A 655 -32.34 -20.14 15.59
N LYS A 656 -32.15 -20.87 16.69
CA LYS A 656 -32.70 -22.22 16.91
C LYS A 656 -34.21 -22.24 16.70
N LEU A 657 -34.95 -21.31 17.34
CA LEU A 657 -36.40 -21.23 17.21
C LEU A 657 -36.86 -20.98 15.76
N LEU A 658 -36.17 -20.12 15.00
CA LEU A 658 -36.48 -19.87 13.58
C LEU A 658 -36.18 -21.08 12.68
N LEU A 659 -35.24 -21.94 13.07
CA LEU A 659 -34.89 -23.18 12.37
C LEU A 659 -35.81 -24.36 12.74
N SER A 660 -36.44 -24.34 13.93
CA SER A 660 -37.38 -25.38 14.37
C SER A 660 -38.66 -25.45 13.52
N ASP A 661 -39.23 -24.30 13.12
CA ASP A 661 -40.42 -24.20 12.26
C ASP A 661 -40.07 -23.41 10.98
N PHE A 662 -39.38 -24.05 10.04
CA PHE A 662 -38.70 -23.41 8.90
C PHE A 662 -39.65 -22.96 7.75
N ILE A 663 -40.67 -22.18 8.11
CA ILE A 663 -41.66 -21.56 7.22
C ILE A 663 -41.10 -20.26 6.63
N HIS A 664 -41.55 -19.86 5.43
CA HIS A 664 -41.13 -18.67 4.67
C HIS A 664 -40.71 -17.44 5.51
N HIS A 665 -41.55 -16.94 6.43
CA HIS A 665 -41.19 -15.77 7.25
C HIS A 665 -40.05 -16.02 8.24
N HIS A 666 -39.86 -17.25 8.71
CA HIS A 666 -38.78 -17.62 9.63
C HIS A 666 -37.47 -17.83 8.88
N VAL A 667 -37.54 -18.32 7.63
CA VAL A 667 -36.39 -18.34 6.71
C VAL A 667 -35.89 -16.91 6.48
N GLU A 668 -36.77 -15.96 6.14
CA GLU A 668 -36.38 -14.56 5.94
C GLU A 668 -35.82 -13.91 7.22
N MET A 669 -36.46 -14.15 8.38
CA MET A 669 -35.94 -13.70 9.67
C MET A 669 -34.56 -14.30 9.98
N ALA A 670 -34.34 -15.60 9.73
CA ALA A 670 -33.08 -16.29 9.98
C ALA A 670 -31.97 -15.79 9.06
N CYS A 671 -32.25 -15.57 7.77
CA CYS A 671 -31.30 -14.96 6.83
C CYS A 671 -30.90 -13.55 7.27
N ASN A 672 -31.87 -12.69 7.59
CA ASN A 672 -31.60 -11.31 8.04
C ASN A 672 -30.84 -11.26 9.39
N LEU A 673 -31.14 -12.19 10.30
CA LEU A 673 -30.42 -12.36 11.55
C LEU A 673 -28.96 -12.79 11.27
N LEU A 674 -28.76 -13.81 10.43
CA LEU A 674 -27.44 -14.32 10.07
C LEU A 674 -26.60 -13.29 9.30
N GLU A 675 -27.16 -12.57 8.32
CA GLU A 675 -26.49 -11.48 7.60
C GLU A 675 -25.95 -10.43 8.58
N THR A 676 -26.77 -10.03 9.54
CA THR A 676 -26.35 -9.11 10.61
C THR A 676 -25.29 -9.73 11.53
N LEU A 677 -25.41 -11.02 11.84
CA LEU A 677 -24.54 -11.77 12.75
C LEU A 677 -23.27 -12.37 12.13
N THR A 678 -23.02 -12.19 10.83
CA THR A 678 -21.90 -12.81 10.09
C THR A 678 -20.50 -12.51 10.69
N VAL A 679 -20.41 -11.46 11.50
CA VAL A 679 -19.18 -10.96 12.12
C VAL A 679 -18.97 -11.44 13.58
N PRO A 680 -19.90 -11.22 14.54
CA PRO A 680 -19.65 -11.45 15.97
C PRO A 680 -19.41 -12.90 16.43
N PHE A 681 -19.79 -13.93 15.66
CA PHE A 681 -19.72 -15.34 16.08
C PHE A 681 -18.36 -16.04 15.88
N LYS A 682 -17.33 -15.33 15.40
CA LYS A 682 -15.94 -15.85 15.34
C LYS A 682 -15.17 -15.76 16.68
N HIS A 683 -15.83 -15.30 17.74
CA HIS A 683 -15.27 -15.13 19.10
C HIS A 683 -16.06 -15.92 20.14
#